data_AF-A0A1Z5JT99-F1
#
_entry.id   AF-A0A1Z5JT99-F1
#
_cell.length_a   1.000
_cell.length_b   1.000
_cell.length_c   1.000
_cell.angle_alpha   90.00
_cell.angle_beta   90.00
_cell.angle_gamma   90.00
#
_symmetry.space_group_name_H-M   'P 1'
#
loop_
_entity.id
_entity.type
_entity.pdbx_description
1 polymer ?
#
loop_
_entity_poly.entity_id
_entity_poly.type
_entity_poly.pdbx_seq_one_letter_code
_entity_poly.pdbx_strand_id
1 'polypeptide(L)'
;MIFFVLGCTIAVAALIQASISQGLPLEQLGVRSRGRGLLSWFYHYCVDGVGVAGYDPILGAFSPPLRVLFHISFVLMLWAVVISTYDSLQREFGIRWEFPGMKSEISLSLFLLSLSIYLFFLFLTQYFLPAVSDPGGPRPHRIQRQPQWENRPIPLPESMKQWRCVIAEESHAITEEAFGESLLTGEPFGRDMWTQEPYKSKLKAVDEKLVHELASGGRSDSFNPSVNPNSADIPYRAQLIREYLAAGNSPPSLKKEPQSVQAALRKAVHYYSMLQRDDGHWGGDYGGPHFLMPGLVVAWYIMGKPKSMLDDESIELMKHYIRCHQQSDGGWGTHLESPSTQFGSVLMYLALRLMGADKEDPTCQKGLHFIRLHGGALMTASWAKFYLCLAGCMHWDGHNSVPPEMWLLPNWFPFHPGRMWCHARMVYLPMGYLYGSRYVYTEAETDTLIKDLRQELYIQPYESIDWIKTRHMVAPMDNYSPISKLMETAQNLLARYETWTVFQPLKNLVRPRGIKFCAEYMAAEDLQTNFIDIGPVNKVLNMISAYDVANGNLEDHNVKRHIARVADYMWVAEDGMKMKGYNGSQCWDTSFAVQGIYEAGLMDEFPDVSKRVWAYLERCQILSTETSMATEAYKYESAAYRARFYRHISKGGWPFSTSAHGWPISDCTGEGLKGVLCLLKSKAVLEGIENGTLKAISTRRLEDAANILLTYQNEDGGFATYENNRGFGWYEDLNPSEVFGSIMIDYSYCECSMASLTALVEFHETFPDHRSDEICHAIDKGRDFLKSLQRPDGSWYGSWACCFCYGVWFGIEGLVKCGEPKTSQSVKKACQFLLHHQRPNGGWGEDFTSCYDKDYAANGMEVYGDDGSGVVNTAWALLALSAAECDDMEAIRKGVRYLMKRQLPCGDWPQEGIAGVFNRACGITYTAYRNVFPIWALGRCKATYGTLLADTA
;
A
#
# COMPACT_ATOMS: atom_id res chain seq x y z
N MET A 1 7.69 -43.68 31.49
CA MET A 1 7.42 -42.30 31.04
C MET A 1 8.66 -41.65 30.42
N ILE A 2 9.72 -41.39 31.20
CA ILE A 2 10.98 -40.81 30.67
C ILE A 2 11.53 -41.65 29.51
N PHE A 3 11.60 -42.98 29.63
CA PHE A 3 12.12 -43.85 28.55
C PHE A 3 11.23 -43.93 27.28
N PHE A 4 9.92 -43.70 27.40
CA PHE A 4 9.01 -43.73 26.24
C PHE A 4 8.99 -42.38 25.53
N VAL A 5 8.98 -41.27 26.28
CA VAL A 5 9.20 -39.92 25.75
C VAL A 5 10.57 -39.84 25.09
N LEU A 6 11.61 -40.35 25.75
CA LEU A 6 12.96 -40.45 25.18
C LEU A 6 12.96 -41.33 23.92
N GLY A 7 12.21 -42.44 23.90
CA GLY A 7 12.04 -43.30 22.72
C GLY A 7 11.37 -42.60 21.54
N CYS A 8 10.29 -41.84 21.78
CA CYS A 8 9.62 -41.04 20.75
C CYS A 8 10.50 -39.87 20.28
N THR A 9 11.20 -39.19 21.19
CA THR A 9 12.17 -38.14 20.85
C THR A 9 13.34 -38.71 20.03
N ILE A 10 13.82 -39.91 20.36
CA ILE A 10 14.85 -40.64 19.59
C ILE A 10 14.31 -41.07 18.22
N ALA A 11 13.05 -41.51 18.12
CA ALA A 11 12.42 -41.89 16.85
C ALA A 11 12.22 -40.66 15.93
N VAL A 12 11.77 -39.53 16.49
CA VAL A 12 11.67 -38.25 15.77
C VAL A 12 13.05 -37.76 15.36
N ALA A 13 14.05 -37.84 16.24
CA ALA A 13 15.43 -37.49 15.91
C ALA A 13 16.03 -38.40 14.82
N ALA A 14 15.72 -39.71 14.84
CA ALA A 14 16.13 -40.67 13.83
C ALA A 14 15.45 -40.43 12.48
N LEU A 15 14.16 -40.04 12.47
CA LEU A 15 13.44 -39.62 11.27
C LEU A 15 14.02 -38.34 10.68
N ILE A 16 14.35 -37.35 11.52
CA ILE A 16 15.05 -36.13 11.12
C ILE A 16 16.42 -36.47 10.49
N GLN A 17 17.16 -37.39 11.11
CA GLN A 17 18.50 -37.78 10.63
C GLN A 17 18.45 -38.65 9.36
N ALA A 18 17.42 -39.48 9.20
CA ALA A 18 17.14 -40.22 7.97
C ALA A 18 16.76 -39.27 6.82
N SER A 19 15.98 -38.22 7.08
CA SER A 19 15.69 -37.17 6.09
C SER A 19 16.93 -36.36 5.68
N ILE A 20 17.86 -36.11 6.61
CA ILE A 20 19.17 -35.51 6.30
C ILE A 20 19.98 -36.44 5.37
N SER A 21 19.91 -37.76 5.56
CA SER A 21 20.66 -38.73 4.74
C SER A 21 20.08 -38.99 3.34
N GLN A 22 18.82 -38.61 3.09
CA GLN A 22 18.14 -38.77 1.79
C GLN A 22 18.34 -37.59 0.84
N GLY A 23 19.23 -36.65 1.14
CA GLY A 23 19.67 -35.63 0.18
C GLY A 23 18.72 -34.45 0.00
N LEU A 24 17.88 -34.11 0.98
CA LEU A 24 17.26 -32.78 1.03
C LEU A 24 18.38 -31.75 1.30
N PRO A 25 18.71 -30.87 0.34
CA PRO A 25 19.87 -30.01 0.49
C PRO A 25 19.52 -28.86 1.43
N LEU A 26 19.96 -28.97 2.68
CA LEU A 26 20.08 -27.81 3.59
C LEU A 26 20.99 -26.71 3.03
N GLU A 27 21.69 -26.95 1.93
CA GLU A 27 22.56 -26.00 1.23
C GLU A 27 21.80 -24.95 0.39
N GLN A 28 20.53 -25.18 0.05
CA GLN A 28 19.71 -24.18 -0.67
C GLN A 28 19.00 -23.17 0.25
N LEU A 29 19.04 -23.37 1.57
CA LEU A 29 18.63 -22.37 2.56
C LEU A 29 19.84 -21.54 2.94
N GLY A 30 20.03 -20.43 2.23
CA GLY A 30 21.14 -19.48 2.32
C GLY A 30 21.99 -19.52 3.59
N VAL A 31 23.27 -19.87 3.42
CA VAL A 31 24.42 -19.64 4.30
C VAL A 31 24.08 -19.48 5.79
N ARG A 32 23.95 -20.60 6.51
CA ARG A 32 23.94 -20.62 7.98
C ARG A 32 25.36 -20.50 8.52
N SER A 33 25.58 -19.59 9.48
CA SER A 33 26.79 -19.63 10.32
C SER A 33 26.48 -20.25 11.68
N ARG A 34 27.22 -21.32 12.01
CA ARG A 34 27.47 -21.93 13.35
C ARG A 34 26.48 -23.01 13.86
N GLY A 35 27.04 -24.21 14.10
CA GLY A 35 26.47 -25.30 14.93
C GLY A 35 25.91 -26.50 14.15
N ARG A 36 26.54 -27.69 14.25
CA ARG A 36 26.13 -28.93 13.52
C ARG A 36 25.28 -29.92 14.37
N GLY A 37 24.64 -29.49 15.47
CA GLY A 37 23.96 -30.41 16.40
C GLY A 37 22.56 -29.99 16.85
N LEU A 38 21.69 -30.97 17.14
CA LEU A 38 20.27 -30.80 17.51
C LEU A 38 20.04 -29.92 18.74
N LEU A 39 20.89 -30.04 19.77
CA LEU A 39 20.85 -29.22 20.99
C LEU A 39 21.26 -27.77 20.72
N SER A 40 22.21 -27.54 19.81
CA SER A 40 22.59 -26.20 19.38
C SER A 40 21.46 -25.58 18.56
N TRP A 41 20.83 -26.35 17.65
CA TRP A 41 19.64 -25.90 16.94
C TRP A 41 18.49 -25.55 17.89
N PHE A 42 18.15 -26.40 18.86
CA PHE A 42 17.07 -26.15 19.82
C PHE A 42 17.37 -24.96 20.75
N TYR A 43 18.62 -24.83 21.21
CA TYR A 43 19.06 -23.67 21.99
C TYR A 43 18.96 -22.38 21.18
N HIS A 44 19.48 -22.34 19.95
CA HIS A 44 19.38 -21.17 19.07
C HIS A 44 17.94 -20.86 18.62
N TYR A 45 17.09 -21.88 18.50
CA TYR A 45 15.66 -21.73 18.24
C TYR A 45 14.93 -21.07 19.42
N CYS A 46 15.20 -21.52 20.65
CA CYS A 46 14.57 -20.98 21.85
C CYS A 46 15.16 -19.63 22.29
N VAL A 47 16.44 -19.38 22.03
CA VAL A 47 17.19 -18.23 22.58
C VAL A 47 17.45 -17.15 21.53
N ASP A 48 17.84 -17.52 20.30
CA ASP A 48 18.28 -16.57 19.27
C ASP A 48 17.22 -16.29 18.20
N GLY A 49 16.08 -17.00 18.23
CA GLY A 49 14.94 -16.72 17.36
C GLY A 49 15.28 -16.74 15.87
N VAL A 50 16.27 -17.53 15.44
CA VAL A 50 16.71 -17.66 14.05
C VAL A 50 15.70 -18.51 13.27
N GLY A 51 14.48 -18.00 13.16
CA GLY A 51 13.54 -18.37 12.12
C GLY A 51 13.77 -17.44 10.94
N VAL A 52 14.02 -18.00 9.76
CA VAL A 52 13.90 -17.26 8.50
C VAL A 52 12.52 -16.59 8.46
N ALA A 53 12.47 -15.36 7.98
CA ALA A 53 11.26 -14.60 7.71
C ALA A 53 10.13 -15.50 7.17
N GLY A 54 8.97 -15.47 7.82
CA GLY A 54 7.74 -16.09 7.31
C GLY A 54 7.59 -17.61 7.47
N TYR A 55 8.57 -18.35 7.96
CA TYR A 55 8.41 -19.81 8.15
C TYR A 55 7.70 -20.14 9.47
N ASP A 56 6.67 -20.99 9.42
CA ASP A 56 6.11 -21.66 10.60
C ASP A 56 7.25 -22.43 11.29
N PRO A 57 7.67 -22.03 12.50
CA PRO A 57 8.84 -22.60 13.16
C PRO A 57 8.58 -24.01 13.73
N ILE A 58 7.35 -24.53 13.69
CA ILE A 58 6.98 -25.85 14.22
C ILE A 58 6.65 -26.83 13.09
N LEU A 59 5.92 -26.41 12.05
CA LEU A 59 5.49 -27.31 10.97
C LEU A 59 6.15 -27.02 9.61
N GLY A 60 6.68 -25.82 9.42
CA GLY A 60 7.33 -25.40 8.18
C GLY A 60 8.63 -26.15 7.86
N ALA A 61 9.27 -26.74 8.87
CA ALA A 61 10.49 -27.53 8.73
C ALA A 61 10.26 -28.96 8.21
N PHE A 62 9.02 -29.41 8.09
CA PHE A 62 8.67 -30.77 7.73
C PHE A 62 8.00 -30.84 6.35
N SER A 63 8.43 -31.77 5.50
CA SER A 63 7.71 -32.13 4.28
C SER A 63 6.30 -32.66 4.62
N PRO A 64 5.30 -32.60 3.72
CA PRO A 64 3.95 -33.07 4.01
C PRO A 64 3.88 -34.49 4.63
N PRO A 65 4.68 -35.49 4.20
CA PRO A 65 4.75 -36.80 4.86
C PRO A 65 5.27 -36.74 6.32
N LEU A 66 6.24 -35.86 6.59
CA LEU A 66 6.80 -35.66 7.93
C LEU A 66 5.85 -34.87 8.84
N ARG A 67 5.05 -33.93 8.29
CA ARG A 67 3.97 -33.27 9.02
C ARG A 67 2.93 -34.30 9.48
N VAL A 68 2.55 -35.23 8.60
CA VAL A 68 1.67 -36.36 8.94
C VAL A 68 2.27 -37.23 10.05
N LEU A 69 3.57 -37.56 9.99
CA LEU A 69 4.25 -38.34 11.03
C LEU A 69 4.35 -37.59 12.37
N PHE A 70 4.59 -36.28 12.35
CA PHE A 70 4.58 -35.42 13.55
C PHE A 70 3.20 -35.41 14.21
N HIS A 71 2.15 -35.24 13.41
CA HIS A 71 0.76 -35.29 13.88
C HIS A 71 0.39 -36.66 14.47
N ILE A 72 0.74 -37.76 13.80
CA ILE A 72 0.54 -39.12 14.31
C ILE A 72 1.29 -39.31 15.64
N SER A 73 2.54 -38.85 15.71
CA SER A 73 3.36 -38.95 16.92
C SER A 73 2.78 -38.14 18.09
N PHE A 74 2.21 -36.96 17.81
CA PHE A 74 1.56 -36.12 18.80
C PHE A 74 0.25 -36.73 19.32
N VAL A 75 -0.55 -37.35 18.45
CA VAL A 75 -1.75 -38.12 18.83
C VAL A 75 -1.38 -39.29 19.72
N LEU A 76 -0.33 -40.04 19.38
CA LEU A 76 0.16 -41.16 20.18
C LEU A 76 0.73 -40.72 21.53
N MET A 77 1.38 -39.55 21.58
CA MET A 77 1.86 -38.94 22.84
C MET A 77 0.70 -38.52 23.74
N LEU A 78 -0.30 -37.82 23.21
CA LEU A 78 -1.53 -37.47 23.94
C LEU A 78 -2.24 -38.72 24.45
N TRP A 79 -2.35 -39.76 23.61
CA TRP A 79 -2.92 -41.05 23.98
C TRP A 79 -2.18 -41.72 25.14
N ALA A 80 -0.85 -41.72 25.11
CA ALA A 80 -0.03 -42.25 26.20
C ALA A 80 -0.19 -41.43 27.50
N VAL A 81 -0.30 -40.10 27.40
CA VAL A 81 -0.52 -39.22 28.56
C VAL A 81 -1.88 -39.52 29.20
N VAL A 82 -2.96 -39.56 28.41
CA VAL A 82 -4.33 -39.82 28.92
C VAL A 82 -4.42 -41.22 29.53
N ILE A 83 -3.81 -42.26 28.93
CA ILE A 83 -3.73 -43.60 29.53
C ILE A 83 -3.01 -43.57 30.88
N SER A 84 -1.90 -42.82 30.97
CA SER A 84 -1.07 -42.79 32.18
C SER A 84 -1.69 -41.98 33.33
N THR A 85 -2.51 -40.97 33.04
CA THR A 85 -3.17 -40.14 34.04
C THR A 85 -4.53 -40.67 34.46
N TYR A 86 -5.16 -41.55 33.67
CA TYR A 86 -6.44 -42.19 33.98
C TYR A 86 -6.46 -42.84 35.36
N ASP A 87 -5.40 -43.59 35.69
CA ASP A 87 -5.28 -44.33 36.95
C ASP A 87 -5.02 -43.41 38.16
N SER A 88 -4.31 -42.30 37.96
CA SER A 88 -4.10 -41.26 39.00
C SER A 88 -5.35 -40.44 39.24
N LEU A 89 -6.07 -40.04 38.19
CA LEU A 89 -7.32 -39.28 38.30
C LEU A 89 -8.43 -40.08 39.00
N GLN A 90 -8.50 -41.40 38.77
CA GLN A 90 -9.40 -42.28 39.53
C GLN A 90 -9.06 -42.34 41.02
N ARG A 91 -7.78 -42.35 41.38
CA ARG A 91 -7.33 -42.47 42.78
C ARG A 91 -7.43 -41.16 43.57
N GLU A 92 -7.07 -40.02 42.97
CA GLU A 92 -7.05 -38.73 43.67
C GLU A 92 -8.43 -38.06 43.75
N PHE A 93 -9.27 -38.21 42.72
CA PHE A 93 -10.55 -37.48 42.64
C PHE A 93 -11.78 -38.38 42.73
N GLY A 94 -11.61 -39.70 42.88
CA GLY A 94 -12.70 -40.66 43.05
C GLY A 94 -13.64 -40.81 41.85
N ILE A 95 -13.26 -40.27 40.68
CA ILE A 95 -14.09 -40.29 39.48
C ILE A 95 -14.02 -41.67 38.83
N ARG A 96 -14.92 -42.59 39.20
CA ARG A 96 -15.06 -43.89 38.52
C ARG A 96 -15.83 -43.74 37.22
N TRP A 97 -15.12 -43.85 36.09
CA TRP A 97 -15.74 -44.04 34.79
C TRP A 97 -16.01 -45.54 34.60
N GLU A 98 -17.13 -46.03 35.15
CA GLU A 98 -17.58 -47.40 34.90
C GLU A 98 -18.33 -47.46 33.57
N PHE A 99 -17.66 -47.89 32.51
CA PHE A 99 -18.32 -48.32 31.27
C PHE A 99 -18.60 -49.82 31.36
N PRO A 100 -19.87 -50.26 31.46
CA PRO A 100 -20.19 -51.67 31.66
C PRO A 100 -19.86 -52.48 30.39
N GLY A 101 -18.90 -53.41 30.49
CA GLY A 101 -18.64 -54.44 29.46
C GLY A 101 -17.22 -54.53 28.89
N MET A 102 -16.31 -53.61 29.22
CA MET A 102 -15.04 -53.50 28.51
C MET A 102 -13.83 -54.06 29.28
N LYS A 103 -13.41 -55.30 29.01
CA LYS A 103 -12.07 -55.80 29.40
C LYS A 103 -11.03 -55.75 28.27
N SER A 104 -11.42 -55.35 27.05
CA SER A 104 -10.51 -55.19 25.90
C SER A 104 -10.64 -53.85 25.14
N GLU A 105 -11.59 -52.98 25.51
CA GLU A 105 -11.91 -51.73 24.77
C GLU A 105 -11.31 -50.45 25.40
N ILE A 106 -10.55 -50.57 26.49
CA ILE A 106 -9.84 -49.43 27.10
C ILE A 106 -8.94 -48.72 26.07
N SER A 107 -8.41 -49.44 25.07
CA SER A 107 -7.53 -48.84 24.05
C SER A 107 -8.28 -47.98 23.02
N LEU A 108 -9.51 -48.36 22.62
CA LEU A 108 -10.22 -47.70 21.52
C LEU A 108 -10.90 -46.41 22.00
N SER A 109 -11.57 -46.43 23.16
CA SER A 109 -12.28 -45.26 23.71
C SER A 109 -11.30 -44.14 24.09
N LEU A 110 -10.14 -44.48 24.66
CA LEU A 110 -9.08 -43.51 24.97
C LEU A 110 -8.35 -43.02 23.72
N PHE A 111 -8.20 -43.87 22.71
CA PHE A 111 -7.67 -43.47 21.40
C PHE A 111 -8.63 -42.51 20.71
N LEU A 112 -9.94 -42.79 20.71
CA LEU A 112 -10.98 -41.91 20.18
C LEU A 112 -11.05 -40.59 20.95
N LEU A 113 -10.84 -40.57 22.28
CA LEU A 113 -10.75 -39.33 23.05
C LEU A 113 -9.50 -38.52 22.68
N SER A 114 -8.35 -39.17 22.50
CA SER A 114 -7.10 -38.51 22.12
C SER A 114 -7.13 -38.00 20.68
N LEU A 115 -7.75 -38.78 19.79
CA LEU A 115 -8.10 -38.39 18.43
C LEU A 115 -9.12 -37.25 18.45
N SER A 116 -10.10 -37.23 19.35
CA SER A 116 -11.07 -36.14 19.47
C SER A 116 -10.44 -34.87 20.03
N ILE A 117 -9.51 -34.95 20.99
CA ILE A 117 -8.71 -33.82 21.46
C ILE A 117 -7.82 -33.31 20.34
N TYR A 118 -7.16 -34.21 19.60
CA TYR A 118 -6.34 -33.83 18.45
C TYR A 118 -7.17 -33.25 17.31
N LEU A 119 -8.32 -33.83 16.96
CA LEU A 119 -9.27 -33.31 15.98
C LEU A 119 -9.89 -32.01 16.46
N PHE A 120 -10.08 -31.82 17.76
CA PHE A 120 -10.48 -30.54 18.35
C PHE A 120 -9.35 -29.53 18.23
N PHE A 121 -8.08 -29.88 18.51
CA PHE A 121 -6.94 -29.00 18.27
C PHE A 121 -6.72 -28.72 16.77
N LEU A 122 -6.94 -29.70 15.89
CA LEU A 122 -6.91 -29.56 14.44
C LEU A 122 -8.04 -28.65 13.96
N PHE A 123 -9.24 -28.84 14.49
CA PHE A 123 -10.40 -27.99 14.28
C PHE A 123 -10.12 -26.59 14.78
N LEU A 124 -9.57 -26.42 16.00
CA LEU A 124 -9.13 -25.14 16.52
C LEU A 124 -8.05 -24.54 15.61
N THR A 125 -7.08 -25.32 15.10
CA THR A 125 -6.09 -24.79 14.15
C THR A 125 -6.71 -24.48 12.79
N GLN A 126 -7.68 -25.22 12.27
CA GLN A 126 -8.34 -24.89 10.99
C GLN A 126 -9.33 -23.74 11.13
N TYR A 127 -9.91 -23.58 12.32
CA TYR A 127 -10.88 -22.54 12.67
C TYR A 127 -10.18 -21.24 13.12
N PHE A 128 -8.99 -21.33 13.74
CA PHE A 128 -8.15 -20.19 14.16
C PHE A 128 -6.97 -19.91 13.23
N LEU A 129 -6.63 -20.75 12.26
CA LEU A 129 -5.69 -20.45 11.17
C LEU A 129 -6.47 -20.37 9.85
N PRO A 130 -7.45 -19.46 9.72
CA PRO A 130 -8.22 -19.33 8.49
C PRO A 130 -7.30 -19.00 7.30
N ALA A 131 -7.85 -19.20 6.10
CA ALA A 131 -7.24 -18.71 4.87
C ALA A 131 -6.77 -17.27 5.07
N VAL A 132 -5.50 -17.03 4.78
CA VAL A 132 -4.86 -15.76 5.10
C VAL A 132 -5.18 -14.67 4.07
N SER A 133 -6.03 -15.00 3.10
CA SER A 133 -6.46 -14.17 1.98
C SER A 133 -7.92 -14.45 1.68
N ASP A 134 -8.81 -13.87 2.47
CA ASP A 134 -10.25 -13.84 2.18
C ASP A 134 -10.69 -12.37 2.03
N PRO A 135 -11.07 -11.92 0.83
CA PRO A 135 -11.61 -10.59 0.64
C PRO A 135 -12.99 -10.42 1.30
N GLY A 136 -13.63 -11.49 1.76
CA GLY A 136 -14.96 -11.50 2.35
C GLY A 136 -16.06 -11.17 1.34
N GLY A 137 -17.31 -11.36 1.77
CA GLY A 137 -18.50 -10.98 1.00
C GLY A 137 -18.90 -9.50 1.16
N PRO A 138 -20.02 -9.10 0.54
CA PRO A 138 -20.63 -7.79 0.75
C PRO A 138 -20.82 -7.46 2.22
N ARG A 139 -20.64 -6.18 2.59
CA ARG A 139 -20.86 -5.74 3.97
C ARG A 139 -22.35 -5.74 4.32
N PRO A 140 -22.71 -6.10 5.56
CA PRO A 140 -24.10 -6.03 6.01
C PRO A 140 -24.62 -4.58 6.11
N HIS A 141 -23.72 -3.63 6.38
CA HIS A 141 -24.01 -2.21 6.47
C HIS A 141 -23.26 -1.47 5.37
N ARG A 142 -24.03 -1.05 4.36
CA ARG A 142 -23.53 -0.25 3.23
C ARG A 142 -23.34 1.20 3.61
N ILE A 143 -22.48 1.92 2.89
CA ILE A 143 -22.38 3.37 3.00
C ILE A 143 -23.68 4.01 2.50
N GLN A 144 -24.33 4.80 3.36
CA GLN A 144 -25.63 5.43 3.04
C GLN A 144 -25.51 6.92 2.73
N ARG A 145 -24.36 7.54 3.02
CA ARG A 145 -24.12 8.97 2.84
C ARG A 145 -23.25 9.17 1.61
N GLN A 146 -23.53 10.23 0.86
CA GLN A 146 -22.73 10.67 -0.28
C GLN A 146 -22.07 12.00 0.07
N PRO A 147 -20.85 12.27 -0.42
CA PRO A 147 -20.26 13.57 -0.23
C PRO A 147 -21.02 14.63 -1.04
N GLN A 148 -21.07 15.86 -0.53
CA GLN A 148 -21.85 16.95 -1.14
C GLN A 148 -21.10 18.27 -1.02
N TRP A 149 -20.96 19.01 -2.12
CA TRP A 149 -20.31 20.33 -2.14
C TRP A 149 -21.25 21.40 -2.67
N GLU A 150 -21.05 22.63 -2.22
CA GLU A 150 -21.68 23.79 -2.85
C GLU A 150 -21.21 23.88 -4.31
N ASN A 151 -22.14 24.01 -5.27
CA ASN A 151 -21.78 24.20 -6.67
C ASN A 151 -21.26 25.62 -6.90
N ARG A 152 -19.96 25.80 -6.65
CA ARG A 152 -19.25 27.06 -6.81
C ARG A 152 -17.88 26.79 -7.45
N PRO A 153 -17.55 27.46 -8.56
CA PRO A 153 -16.19 27.42 -9.07
C PRO A 153 -15.25 28.23 -8.16
N ILE A 154 -14.13 27.63 -7.80
CA ILE A 154 -13.10 28.18 -6.92
C ILE A 154 -11.90 28.58 -7.78
N PRO A 155 -11.53 29.87 -7.83
CA PRO A 155 -10.43 30.32 -8.67
C PRO A 155 -9.08 29.84 -8.13
N LEU A 156 -8.17 29.54 -9.07
CA LEU A 156 -6.78 29.22 -8.77
C LEU A 156 -6.09 30.41 -8.06
N PRO A 157 -5.35 30.18 -6.96
CA PRO A 157 -4.52 31.20 -6.35
C PRO A 157 -3.47 31.72 -7.34
N GLU A 158 -3.31 33.04 -7.46
CA GLU A 158 -2.33 33.64 -8.38
C GLU A 158 -0.89 33.19 -8.04
N SER A 159 -0.60 32.97 -6.75
CA SER A 159 0.67 32.43 -6.27
C SER A 159 1.00 31.05 -6.86
N MET A 160 -0.01 30.26 -7.24
CA MET A 160 0.20 28.94 -7.85
C MET A 160 0.99 29.01 -9.16
N LYS A 161 0.89 30.12 -9.90
CA LYS A 161 1.63 30.33 -11.16
C LYS A 161 3.15 30.46 -10.97
N GLN A 162 3.61 30.68 -9.74
CA GLN A 162 5.03 30.80 -9.40
C GLN A 162 5.67 29.44 -9.10
N TRP A 163 4.85 28.39 -8.90
CA TRP A 163 5.34 27.06 -8.58
C TRP A 163 5.76 26.28 -9.82
N ARG A 164 6.88 25.57 -9.71
CA ARG A 164 7.45 24.69 -10.73
C ARG A 164 7.85 23.37 -10.10
N CYS A 165 7.52 22.26 -10.76
CA CYS A 165 8.00 20.94 -10.41
C CYS A 165 9.38 20.67 -11.03
N VAL A 166 10.39 20.53 -10.18
CA VAL A 166 11.77 20.16 -10.54
C VAL A 166 12.00 18.69 -10.19
N ILE A 167 12.96 18.04 -10.87
CA ILE A 167 13.24 16.61 -10.71
C ILE A 167 14.72 16.29 -10.57
N ALA A 168 15.03 15.05 -10.21
CA ALA A 168 16.36 14.46 -10.33
C ALA A 168 17.45 15.34 -9.68
N GLU A 169 18.59 15.54 -10.33
CA GLU A 169 19.72 16.30 -9.81
C GLU A 169 19.35 17.78 -9.55
N GLU A 170 18.46 18.39 -10.35
CA GLU A 170 17.98 19.77 -10.10
C GLU A 170 17.25 19.82 -8.75
N SER A 171 16.40 18.84 -8.46
CA SER A 171 15.68 18.78 -7.18
C SER A 171 16.63 18.61 -5.98
N HIS A 172 17.69 17.80 -6.14
CA HIS A 172 18.71 17.60 -5.12
C HIS A 172 19.49 18.89 -4.87
N ALA A 173 20.01 19.51 -5.94
CA ALA A 173 20.81 20.72 -5.84
C ALA A 173 20.06 21.87 -5.13
N ILE A 174 18.78 22.09 -5.48
CA ILE A 174 17.96 23.12 -4.83
C ILE A 174 17.74 22.80 -3.34
N THR A 175 17.54 21.52 -3.00
CA THR A 175 17.40 21.12 -1.59
C THR A 175 18.70 21.34 -0.83
N GLU A 176 19.84 20.91 -1.37
CA GLU A 176 21.15 21.07 -0.71
C GLU A 176 21.56 22.54 -0.58
N GLU A 177 21.24 23.38 -1.58
CA GLU A 177 21.43 24.83 -1.51
C GLU A 177 20.61 25.46 -0.38
N ALA A 178 19.33 25.06 -0.24
CA ALA A 178 18.45 25.58 0.81
C ALA A 178 18.93 25.26 2.23
N PHE A 179 19.64 24.14 2.42
CA PHE A 179 20.20 23.74 3.71
C PHE A 179 21.69 24.11 3.88
N GLY A 180 22.39 24.46 2.80
CA GLY A 180 23.83 24.76 2.82
C GLY A 180 24.73 23.54 3.05
N GLU A 181 24.18 22.32 2.97
CA GLU A 181 24.89 21.05 3.16
C GLU A 181 24.21 19.91 2.39
N SER A 182 24.97 18.85 2.07
CA SER A 182 24.43 17.66 1.38
C SER A 182 23.72 16.73 2.37
N LEU A 183 22.39 16.71 2.31
CA LEU A 183 21.52 15.93 3.22
C LEU A 183 20.85 14.72 2.55
N LEU A 184 20.61 14.82 1.24
CA LEU A 184 19.87 13.81 0.50
C LEU A 184 20.80 12.67 0.08
N THR A 185 20.37 11.43 0.31
CA THR A 185 21.11 10.22 -0.10
C THR A 185 20.29 9.37 -1.06
N GLY A 186 20.95 8.45 -1.76
CA GLY A 186 20.30 7.57 -2.73
C GLY A 186 20.18 8.20 -4.12
N GLU A 187 19.50 7.51 -5.02
CA GLU A 187 19.32 7.96 -6.40
C GLU A 187 18.43 9.21 -6.46
N PRO A 188 18.85 10.26 -7.18
CA PRO A 188 18.02 11.45 -7.40
C PRO A 188 16.87 11.19 -8.38
N PHE A 189 17.01 10.22 -9.29
CA PHE A 189 16.05 9.98 -10.38
C PHE A 189 14.66 9.59 -9.86
N GLY A 190 13.63 10.16 -10.48
CA GLY A 190 12.24 10.01 -10.07
C GLY A 190 11.82 10.88 -8.88
N ARG A 191 12.72 11.63 -8.24
CA ARG A 191 12.31 12.57 -7.19
C ARG A 191 11.61 13.77 -7.80
N ASP A 192 10.35 13.98 -7.43
CA ASP A 192 9.57 15.17 -7.76
C ASP A 192 9.56 16.15 -6.58
N MET A 193 9.82 17.43 -6.85
CA MET A 193 9.76 18.50 -5.85
C MET A 193 9.18 19.78 -6.45
N TRP A 194 8.26 20.41 -5.73
CA TRP A 194 7.73 21.72 -6.11
C TRP A 194 8.52 22.85 -5.45
N THR A 195 8.89 23.87 -6.22
CA THR A 195 9.63 25.06 -5.76
C THR A 195 9.05 26.33 -6.39
N GLN A 196 9.30 27.48 -5.77
CA GLN A 196 8.88 28.80 -6.25
C GLN A 196 9.91 29.51 -7.12
N GLU A 197 11.03 28.84 -7.45
CA GLU A 197 12.04 29.45 -8.31
C GLU A 197 11.44 29.83 -9.67
N PRO A 198 11.56 31.12 -10.09
CA PRO A 198 11.10 31.52 -11.40
C PRO A 198 11.85 30.71 -12.45
N TYR A 199 11.15 30.37 -13.52
CA TYR A 199 11.75 29.71 -14.68
C TYR A 199 13.03 30.46 -15.06
N LYS A 200 14.21 29.86 -14.89
CA LYS A 200 15.48 30.47 -15.31
C LYS A 200 15.40 30.63 -16.83
N SER A 201 14.99 31.83 -17.25
CA SER A 201 14.42 32.10 -18.57
C SER A 201 15.44 31.84 -19.69
N LYS A 202 15.35 30.65 -20.29
CA LYS A 202 15.96 30.32 -21.58
C LYS A 202 15.00 29.59 -22.53
N LEU A 203 13.77 29.30 -22.09
CA LEU A 203 12.77 28.72 -22.97
C LEU A 203 12.35 29.72 -24.05
N LYS A 204 12.13 29.21 -25.26
CA LYS A 204 11.53 30.00 -26.34
C LYS A 204 10.09 30.37 -25.96
N ALA A 205 9.62 31.52 -26.43
CA ALA A 205 8.24 31.92 -26.26
C ALA A 205 7.30 30.91 -26.95
N VAL A 206 6.22 30.52 -26.27
CA VAL A 206 5.19 29.60 -26.76
C VAL A 206 3.81 30.22 -26.64
N ASP A 207 2.82 29.67 -27.35
CA ASP A 207 1.43 30.07 -27.24
C ASP A 207 0.82 29.54 -25.93
N GLU A 208 0.75 30.39 -24.89
CA GLU A 208 0.19 30.03 -23.58
C GLU A 208 -1.30 29.64 -23.64
N LYS A 209 -2.05 30.12 -24.64
CA LYS A 209 -3.45 29.69 -24.82
C LYS A 209 -3.50 28.22 -25.25
N LEU A 210 -2.61 27.82 -26.15
CA LEU A 210 -2.48 26.43 -26.59
C LEU A 210 -1.99 25.54 -25.45
N VAL A 211 -1.01 25.99 -24.65
CA VAL A 211 -0.54 25.27 -23.45
C VAL A 211 -1.72 25.01 -22.52
N HIS A 212 -2.51 26.05 -22.23
CA HIS A 212 -3.66 25.93 -21.36
C HIS A 212 -4.72 24.97 -21.92
N GLU A 213 -5.08 25.07 -23.20
CA GLU A 213 -6.07 24.19 -23.85
C GLU A 213 -5.65 22.71 -23.81
N LEU A 214 -4.36 22.42 -24.02
CA LEU A 214 -3.80 21.07 -23.94
C LEU A 214 -3.74 20.52 -22.50
N ALA A 215 -3.44 21.38 -21.53
CA ALA A 215 -3.29 21.00 -20.13
C ALA A 215 -4.64 20.80 -19.43
N SER A 216 -5.61 21.68 -19.69
CA SER A 216 -6.95 21.59 -19.09
C SER A 216 -7.85 20.58 -19.79
N GLY A 217 -7.56 20.24 -21.05
CA GLY A 217 -8.40 19.37 -21.86
C GLY A 217 -9.81 19.95 -22.07
N GLY A 218 -9.95 21.28 -22.01
CA GLY A 218 -11.23 21.98 -22.09
C GLY A 218 -11.94 22.23 -20.76
N ARG A 219 -11.30 21.92 -19.61
CA ARG A 219 -11.81 22.26 -18.27
C ARG A 219 -11.75 23.76 -18.00
N SER A 220 -12.58 24.20 -17.05
CA SER A 220 -12.54 25.56 -16.52
C SER A 220 -11.22 25.83 -15.81
N ASP A 221 -10.79 27.10 -15.83
CA ASP A 221 -9.71 27.65 -15.00
C ASP A 221 -9.98 27.63 -13.49
N SER A 222 -11.17 27.20 -13.08
CA SER A 222 -11.59 27.15 -11.68
C SER A 222 -11.86 25.71 -11.25
N PHE A 223 -11.45 25.39 -10.03
CA PHE A 223 -11.69 24.09 -9.43
C PHE A 223 -13.12 24.03 -8.86
N ASN A 224 -13.87 22.97 -9.15
CA ASN A 224 -15.22 22.80 -8.63
C ASN A 224 -15.43 21.36 -8.12
N PRO A 225 -15.35 21.11 -6.81
CA PRO A 225 -15.45 19.77 -6.23
C PRO A 225 -16.85 19.16 -6.40
N SER A 226 -17.90 19.98 -6.63
CA SER A 226 -19.25 19.47 -6.92
C SER A 226 -19.37 18.82 -8.29
N VAL A 227 -18.45 19.13 -9.22
CA VAL A 227 -18.35 18.48 -10.52
C VAL A 227 -17.42 17.28 -10.42
N ASN A 228 -16.22 17.48 -9.87
CA ASN A 228 -15.29 16.41 -9.59
C ASN A 228 -14.31 16.87 -8.49
N PRO A 229 -14.24 16.18 -7.33
CA PRO A 229 -13.31 16.52 -6.26
C PRO A 229 -11.85 16.12 -6.58
N ASN A 230 -11.59 15.43 -7.68
CA ASN A 230 -10.24 15.04 -8.08
C ASN A 230 -9.64 16.08 -9.04
N SER A 231 -8.42 16.53 -8.74
CA SER A 231 -7.63 17.36 -9.65
C SER A 231 -7.15 16.58 -10.88
N ALA A 232 -6.98 17.28 -11.99
CA ALA A 232 -6.47 16.79 -13.25
C ALA A 232 -4.99 17.15 -13.50
N ASP A 233 -4.29 17.71 -12.52
CA ASP A 233 -2.88 18.14 -12.61
C ASP A 233 -2.63 19.23 -13.65
N ILE A 234 -3.55 20.20 -13.73
CA ILE A 234 -3.48 21.27 -14.74
C ILE A 234 -2.16 22.05 -14.66
N PRO A 235 -1.68 22.51 -13.48
CA PRO A 235 -0.43 23.27 -13.39
C PRO A 235 0.79 22.46 -13.86
N TYR A 236 0.87 21.20 -13.44
CA TYR A 236 1.96 20.29 -13.80
C TYR A 236 1.96 19.95 -15.30
N ARG A 237 0.80 19.64 -15.86
CA ARG A 237 0.65 19.36 -17.30
C ARG A 237 0.99 20.60 -18.13
N ALA A 238 0.55 21.78 -17.71
CA ALA A 238 0.88 23.03 -18.37
C ALA A 238 2.39 23.30 -18.40
N GLN A 239 3.10 23.01 -17.30
CA GLN A 239 4.56 23.10 -17.27
C GLN A 239 5.20 22.21 -18.32
N LEU A 240 4.84 20.93 -18.36
CA LEU A 240 5.45 19.95 -19.27
C LEU A 240 5.14 20.23 -20.75
N ILE A 241 3.90 20.60 -21.05
CA ILE A 241 3.50 20.98 -22.40
C ILE A 241 4.27 22.23 -22.84
N ARG A 242 4.45 23.22 -21.95
CA ARG A 242 5.26 24.41 -22.23
C ARG A 242 6.71 24.04 -22.57
N GLU A 243 7.33 23.19 -21.75
CA GLU A 243 8.68 22.66 -21.97
C GLU A 243 8.80 21.95 -23.33
N TYR A 244 7.85 21.08 -23.64
CA TYR A 244 7.78 20.34 -24.90
C TYR A 244 7.68 21.25 -26.12
N LEU A 245 6.80 22.25 -26.09
CA LEU A 245 6.63 23.22 -27.17
C LEU A 245 7.84 24.15 -27.31
N ALA A 246 8.43 24.58 -26.20
CA ALA A 246 9.60 25.45 -26.20
C ALA A 246 10.85 24.78 -26.78
N ALA A 247 10.94 23.45 -26.68
CA ALA A 247 11.94 22.62 -27.37
C ALA A 247 11.75 22.58 -28.90
N GLY A 248 10.65 23.12 -29.43
CA GLY A 248 10.34 23.18 -30.86
C GLY A 248 9.52 22.00 -31.37
N ASN A 249 8.99 21.17 -30.46
CA ASN A 249 8.14 20.05 -30.84
C ASN A 249 6.70 20.51 -31.12
N SER A 250 5.99 19.75 -31.95
CA SER A 250 4.58 20.03 -32.29
C SER A 250 3.64 19.11 -31.49
N PRO A 251 2.53 19.65 -30.93
CA PRO A 251 1.56 18.84 -30.21
C PRO A 251 0.66 18.05 -31.19
N PRO A 252 -0.13 17.09 -30.70
CA PRO A 252 -1.16 16.43 -31.49
C PRO A 252 -2.23 17.41 -32.01
N SER A 253 -2.89 17.06 -33.11
CA SER A 253 -3.91 17.92 -33.72
C SER A 253 -5.20 18.00 -32.87
N LEU A 254 -5.56 19.22 -32.46
CA LEU A 254 -6.79 19.49 -31.71
C LEU A 254 -8.08 19.41 -32.54
N LYS A 255 -8.00 19.57 -33.86
CA LYS A 255 -9.19 19.68 -34.73
C LYS A 255 -9.67 18.34 -35.31
N LYS A 256 -8.83 17.31 -35.25
CA LYS A 256 -9.10 16.03 -35.89
C LYS A 256 -9.49 15.00 -34.85
N GLU A 257 -10.76 14.58 -34.89
CA GLU A 257 -11.22 13.41 -34.18
C GLU A 257 -10.61 12.15 -34.80
N PRO A 258 -10.16 11.18 -33.98
CA PRO A 258 -9.57 9.96 -34.49
C PRO A 258 -10.62 9.12 -35.22
N GLN A 259 -10.39 8.86 -36.51
CA GLN A 259 -11.30 8.06 -37.35
C GLN A 259 -11.03 6.55 -37.26
N SER A 260 -10.15 6.11 -36.35
CA SER A 260 -9.81 4.70 -36.14
C SER A 260 -9.11 4.52 -34.81
N VAL A 261 -9.10 3.29 -34.30
CA VAL A 261 -8.35 2.91 -33.09
C VAL A 261 -6.86 3.28 -33.20
N GLN A 262 -6.24 3.05 -34.37
CA GLN A 262 -4.82 3.40 -34.58
C GLN A 262 -4.58 4.91 -34.49
N ALA A 263 -5.50 5.71 -35.04
CA ALA A 263 -5.41 7.17 -34.97
C ALA A 263 -5.59 7.66 -33.52
N ALA A 264 -6.53 7.06 -32.77
CA ALA A 264 -6.75 7.37 -31.36
C ALA A 264 -5.52 7.02 -30.51
N LEU A 265 -4.92 5.85 -30.73
CA LEU A 265 -3.70 5.40 -30.05
C LEU A 265 -2.51 6.30 -30.33
N ARG A 266 -2.21 6.62 -31.59
CA ARG A 266 -1.11 7.54 -31.93
C ARG A 266 -1.29 8.91 -31.31
N LYS A 267 -2.52 9.43 -31.31
CA LYS A 267 -2.86 10.71 -30.69
C LYS A 267 -2.67 10.67 -29.17
N ALA A 268 -3.09 9.59 -28.53
CA ALA A 268 -2.95 9.38 -27.09
C ALA A 268 -1.49 9.27 -26.66
N VAL A 269 -0.69 8.43 -27.33
CA VAL A 269 0.74 8.26 -27.01
C VAL A 269 1.52 9.53 -27.33
N HIS A 270 1.19 10.24 -28.42
CA HIS A 270 1.80 11.55 -28.71
C HIS A 270 1.49 12.55 -27.59
N TYR A 271 0.24 12.65 -27.13
CA TYR A 271 -0.10 13.50 -26.00
C TYR A 271 0.65 13.11 -24.72
N TYR A 272 0.59 11.83 -24.35
CA TYR A 272 1.19 11.34 -23.11
C TYR A 272 2.72 11.43 -23.12
N SER A 273 3.36 11.37 -24.29
CA SER A 273 4.80 11.61 -24.45
C SER A 273 5.23 13.04 -24.09
N MET A 274 4.32 14.02 -24.22
CA MET A 274 4.59 15.40 -23.78
C MET A 274 4.64 15.52 -22.26
N LEU A 275 4.11 14.53 -21.53
CA LEU A 275 4.06 14.49 -20.08
C LEU A 275 5.18 13.65 -19.45
N GLN A 276 6.05 13.05 -20.26
CA GLN A 276 7.19 12.30 -19.76
C GLN A 276 8.29 13.26 -19.30
N ARG A 277 8.89 12.97 -18.15
CA ARG A 277 10.02 13.74 -17.64
C ARG A 277 11.33 13.38 -18.34
N ASP A 278 12.31 14.28 -18.26
CA ASP A 278 13.63 14.10 -18.88
C ASP A 278 14.41 12.91 -18.32
N ASP A 279 14.23 12.60 -17.03
CA ASP A 279 14.80 11.43 -16.37
C ASP A 279 14.02 10.13 -16.66
N GLY A 280 12.91 10.23 -17.40
CA GLY A 280 12.21 9.16 -18.09
C GLY A 280 10.94 8.62 -17.44
N HIS A 281 10.63 9.05 -16.22
CA HIS A 281 9.40 8.67 -15.54
C HIS A 281 8.22 9.58 -15.89
N TRP A 282 7.02 9.20 -15.46
CA TRP A 282 5.86 10.09 -15.38
C TRP A 282 5.51 10.38 -13.92
N GLY A 283 5.54 11.67 -13.55
CA GLY A 283 5.00 12.16 -12.27
C GLY A 283 3.50 12.46 -12.36
N GLY A 284 2.83 12.55 -11.21
CA GLY A 284 1.40 12.88 -11.12
C GLY A 284 0.92 13.01 -9.67
N ASP A 285 -0.27 13.58 -9.50
CA ASP A 285 -0.95 13.59 -8.20
C ASP A 285 -1.18 12.17 -7.70
N TYR A 286 -0.83 11.99 -6.44
CA TYR A 286 -1.03 10.76 -5.68
C TYR A 286 -1.60 11.04 -4.29
N GLY A 287 -2.36 12.13 -4.15
CA GLY A 287 -3.12 12.49 -2.96
C GLY A 287 -4.46 11.76 -2.89
N GLY A 288 -5.40 12.33 -2.12
CA GLY A 288 -6.72 11.75 -1.89
C GLY A 288 -7.08 11.66 -0.40
N PRO A 289 -6.25 11.03 0.43
CA PRO A 289 -6.54 10.88 1.86
C PRO A 289 -6.43 12.20 2.65
N HIS A 290 -7.42 12.47 3.50
CA HIS A 290 -7.54 13.72 4.26
C HIS A 290 -6.87 13.71 5.64
N PHE A 291 -6.13 12.66 5.98
CA PHE A 291 -5.42 12.53 7.26
C PHE A 291 -3.89 12.65 7.14
N LEU A 292 -3.35 12.81 5.92
CA LEU A 292 -1.90 12.88 5.68
C LEU A 292 -1.33 14.26 6.00
N MET A 293 -1.80 15.26 5.24
CA MET A 293 -1.37 16.65 5.39
C MET A 293 -1.59 17.17 6.82
N PRO A 294 -2.73 16.89 7.50
CA PRO A 294 -2.89 17.29 8.90
C PRO A 294 -1.81 16.76 9.84
N GLY A 295 -1.34 15.52 9.66
CA GLY A 295 -0.25 14.97 10.45
C GLY A 295 1.05 15.76 10.26
N LEU A 296 1.37 16.12 9.01
CA LEU A 296 2.53 16.97 8.69
C LEU A 296 2.40 18.37 9.32
N VAL A 297 1.22 18.99 9.27
CA VAL A 297 0.97 20.30 9.90
C VAL A 297 1.14 20.24 11.41
N VAL A 298 0.67 19.16 12.05
CA VAL A 298 0.93 18.94 13.49
C VAL A 298 2.44 18.88 13.75
N ALA A 299 3.19 18.08 12.97
CA ALA A 299 4.66 18.02 13.11
C ALA A 299 5.34 19.38 12.92
N TRP A 300 4.99 20.09 11.85
CA TRP A 300 5.50 21.44 11.57
C TRP A 300 5.24 22.39 12.73
N TYR A 301 4.02 22.37 13.30
CA TYR A 301 3.66 23.25 14.40
C TYR A 301 4.45 22.93 15.68
N ILE A 302 4.48 21.67 16.10
CA ILE A 302 5.16 21.28 17.35
C ILE A 302 6.68 21.41 17.29
N MET A 303 7.26 21.36 16.08
CA MET A 303 8.68 21.57 15.82
C MET A 303 9.05 23.06 15.69
N GLY A 304 8.13 23.98 15.98
CA GLY A 304 8.40 25.42 15.99
C GLY A 304 8.26 26.12 14.63
N LYS A 305 7.47 25.55 13.72
CA LYS A 305 7.14 26.11 12.40
C LYS A 305 8.38 26.40 11.52
N PRO A 306 9.31 25.45 11.34
CA PRO A 306 10.50 25.69 10.55
C PRO A 306 10.14 25.99 9.09
N LYS A 307 10.61 27.14 8.58
CA LYS A 307 10.39 27.55 7.17
C LYS A 307 11.08 26.64 6.16
N SER A 308 12.13 25.94 6.57
CA SER A 308 12.79 24.91 5.76
C SER A 308 11.92 23.66 5.55
N MET A 309 10.85 23.50 6.34
CA MET A 309 9.88 22.42 6.19
C MET A 309 8.67 22.83 5.36
N LEU A 310 8.03 23.94 5.73
CA LEU A 310 6.90 24.54 5.04
C LEU A 310 7.05 26.06 5.08
N ASP A 311 7.12 26.68 3.91
CA ASP A 311 7.14 28.13 3.74
C ASP A 311 5.72 28.74 3.77
N ASP A 312 5.64 30.07 3.81
CA ASP A 312 4.38 30.79 4.00
C ASP A 312 3.41 30.52 2.83
N GLU A 313 3.93 30.38 1.62
CA GLU A 313 3.15 30.12 0.42
C GLU A 313 2.66 28.67 0.30
N SER A 314 3.44 27.68 0.75
CA SER A 314 2.99 26.31 0.93
C SER A 314 1.81 26.26 1.88
N ILE A 315 1.91 26.97 3.00
CA ILE A 315 0.83 27.08 4.00
C ILE A 315 -0.43 27.70 3.39
N GLU A 316 -0.33 28.73 2.56
CA GLU A 316 -1.50 29.30 1.87
C GLU A 316 -2.13 28.32 0.87
N LEU A 317 -1.33 27.58 0.09
CA LEU A 317 -1.86 26.58 -0.84
C LEU A 317 -2.47 25.36 -0.12
N MET A 318 -1.95 24.98 1.05
CA MET A 318 -2.53 23.94 1.89
C MET A 318 -3.86 24.40 2.53
N LYS A 319 -3.95 25.66 2.98
CA LYS A 319 -5.23 26.24 3.42
C LYS A 319 -6.24 26.31 2.28
N HIS A 320 -5.80 26.64 1.07
CA HIS A 320 -6.64 26.61 -0.12
C HIS A 320 -7.20 25.19 -0.37
N TYR A 321 -6.36 24.16 -0.29
CA TYR A 321 -6.80 22.76 -0.40
C TYR A 321 -7.88 22.38 0.61
N ILE A 322 -7.71 22.74 1.89
CA ILE A 322 -8.74 22.49 2.91
C ILE A 322 -10.07 23.19 2.55
N ARG A 323 -10.02 24.44 2.08
CA ARG A 323 -11.21 25.22 1.72
C ARG A 323 -11.91 24.68 0.46
N CYS A 324 -11.16 24.15 -0.49
CA CYS A 324 -11.68 23.49 -1.68
C CYS A 324 -12.51 22.26 -1.31
N HIS A 325 -12.01 21.46 -0.38
CA HIS A 325 -12.61 20.15 -0.08
C HIS A 325 -13.62 20.15 1.07
N GLN A 326 -13.94 21.31 1.65
CA GLN A 326 -15.00 21.42 2.65
C GLN A 326 -16.36 21.13 2.02
N GLN A 327 -17.07 20.16 2.57
CA GLN A 327 -18.41 19.78 2.11
C GLN A 327 -19.46 20.78 2.58
N SER A 328 -20.63 20.74 1.94
CA SER A 328 -21.78 21.62 2.20
C SER A 328 -22.32 21.52 3.63
N ASP A 329 -22.11 20.40 4.31
CA ASP A 329 -22.42 20.20 5.73
C ASP A 329 -21.36 20.79 6.69
N GLY A 330 -20.29 21.38 6.13
CA GLY A 330 -19.19 22.00 6.85
C GLY A 330 -18.03 21.05 7.18
N GLY A 331 -18.20 19.73 7.00
CA GLY A 331 -17.19 18.74 7.34
C GLY A 331 -16.23 18.39 6.20
N TRP A 332 -15.36 17.42 6.50
CA TRP A 332 -14.45 16.76 5.56
C TRP A 332 -14.52 15.23 5.73
N GLY A 333 -14.48 14.51 4.61
CA GLY A 333 -14.40 13.05 4.60
C GLY A 333 -13.02 12.52 4.98
N THR A 334 -12.88 11.20 5.08
CA THR A 334 -11.59 10.52 5.29
C THR A 334 -10.68 10.63 4.06
N HIS A 335 -11.27 10.82 2.88
CA HIS A 335 -10.62 11.12 1.60
C HIS A 335 -11.55 11.98 0.73
N LEU A 336 -11.09 12.38 -0.46
CA LEU A 336 -11.81 13.26 -1.41
C LEU A 336 -13.28 12.89 -1.63
N GLU A 337 -13.57 11.63 -1.95
CA GLU A 337 -14.92 11.13 -2.25
C GLU A 337 -15.65 10.51 -1.05
N SER A 338 -15.11 10.64 0.16
CA SER A 338 -15.81 10.18 1.36
C SER A 338 -16.81 11.25 1.81
N PRO A 339 -18.03 10.89 2.26
CA PRO A 339 -18.87 11.82 3.00
C PRO A 339 -18.16 12.31 4.28
N SER A 340 -18.55 13.47 4.81
CA SER A 340 -17.96 14.04 6.02
C SER A 340 -17.91 13.06 7.20
N THR A 341 -16.77 13.03 7.89
CA THR A 341 -16.43 12.12 9.00
C THR A 341 -15.91 12.90 10.21
N GLN A 342 -15.99 12.35 11.42
CA GLN A 342 -15.34 12.98 12.59
C GLN A 342 -13.81 12.92 12.44
N PHE A 343 -13.29 11.82 11.92
CA PHE A 343 -11.87 11.62 11.64
C PHE A 343 -11.29 12.69 10.70
N GLY A 344 -11.86 12.84 9.50
CA GLY A 344 -11.41 13.84 8.53
C GLY A 344 -11.64 15.28 9.01
N SER A 345 -12.81 15.57 9.59
CA SER A 345 -13.16 16.94 9.97
C SER A 345 -12.32 17.48 11.12
N VAL A 346 -12.06 16.66 12.16
CA VAL A 346 -11.23 17.07 13.29
C VAL A 346 -9.79 17.35 12.85
N LEU A 347 -9.22 16.48 12.00
CA LEU A 347 -7.86 16.65 11.49
C LEU A 347 -7.73 17.87 10.56
N MET A 348 -8.66 18.05 9.62
CA MET A 348 -8.64 19.21 8.72
C MET A 348 -8.86 20.53 9.47
N TYR A 349 -9.78 20.57 10.44
CA TYR A 349 -9.98 21.74 11.29
C TYR A 349 -8.73 22.05 12.12
N LEU A 350 -8.14 21.04 12.76
CA LEU A 350 -6.91 21.19 13.52
C LEU A 350 -5.80 21.78 12.63
N ALA A 351 -5.57 21.19 11.46
CA ALA A 351 -4.55 21.69 10.52
C ALA A 351 -4.81 23.14 10.10
N LEU A 352 -6.06 23.48 9.76
CA LEU A 352 -6.44 24.83 9.35
C LEU A 352 -6.16 25.88 10.44
N ARG A 353 -6.48 25.56 11.70
CA ARG A 353 -6.20 26.42 12.86
C ARG A 353 -4.70 26.55 13.13
N LEU A 354 -3.95 25.45 13.10
CA LEU A 354 -2.49 25.44 13.29
C LEU A 354 -1.75 26.24 12.20
N MET A 355 -2.27 26.28 10.97
CA MET A 355 -1.80 27.12 9.86
C MET A 355 -2.23 28.59 9.96
N GLY A 356 -2.84 29.00 11.08
CA GLY A 356 -3.13 30.39 11.41
C GLY A 356 -4.47 30.93 10.87
N ALA A 357 -5.39 30.08 10.42
CA ALA A 357 -6.74 30.55 10.10
C ALA A 357 -7.47 30.97 11.38
N ASP A 358 -8.11 32.14 11.37
CA ASP A 358 -8.86 32.65 12.53
C ASP A 358 -10.07 31.74 12.86
N LYS A 359 -10.48 31.68 14.12
CA LYS A 359 -11.67 30.92 14.53
C LYS A 359 -12.96 31.46 13.90
N GLU A 360 -12.97 32.76 13.56
CA GLU A 360 -14.05 33.45 12.86
C GLU A 360 -13.97 33.28 11.33
N ASP A 361 -12.95 32.59 10.78
CA ASP A 361 -12.96 32.18 9.37
C ASP A 361 -14.23 31.35 9.10
N PRO A 362 -15.04 31.66 8.07
CA PRO A 362 -16.28 30.93 7.79
C PRO A 362 -16.08 29.42 7.63
N THR A 363 -14.93 29.01 7.09
CA THR A 363 -14.53 27.60 6.95
C THR A 363 -14.36 26.95 8.32
N CYS A 364 -13.67 27.65 9.24
CA CYS A 364 -13.50 27.22 10.63
C CYS A 364 -14.85 27.12 11.34
N GLN A 365 -15.73 28.13 11.24
CA GLN A 365 -17.03 28.12 11.89
C GLN A 365 -17.92 26.96 11.43
N LYS A 366 -17.98 26.70 10.11
CA LYS A 366 -18.71 25.55 9.54
C LYS A 366 -18.12 24.21 9.98
N GLY A 367 -16.79 24.08 9.94
CA GLY A 367 -16.09 22.87 10.39
C GLY A 367 -16.32 22.57 11.86
N LEU A 368 -16.21 23.59 12.71
CA LEU A 368 -16.46 23.47 14.14
C LEU A 368 -17.92 23.12 14.43
N HIS A 369 -18.87 23.69 13.68
CA HIS A 369 -20.27 23.33 13.79
C HIS A 369 -20.49 21.83 13.48
N PHE A 370 -19.93 21.32 12.39
CA PHE A 370 -19.99 19.89 12.05
C PHE A 370 -19.37 19.03 13.15
N ILE A 371 -18.19 19.38 13.67
CA ILE A 371 -17.50 18.66 14.74
C ILE A 371 -18.38 18.58 15.99
N ARG A 372 -18.90 19.71 16.47
CA ARG A 372 -19.73 19.77 17.68
C ARG A 372 -21.07 19.06 17.51
N LEU A 373 -21.69 19.13 16.34
CA LEU A 373 -22.96 18.45 16.05
C LEU A 373 -22.86 16.93 16.21
N HIS A 374 -21.68 16.36 15.95
CA HIS A 374 -21.44 14.92 15.96
C HIS A 374 -20.64 14.43 17.18
N GLY A 375 -20.71 15.16 18.29
CA GLY A 375 -20.15 14.73 19.57
C GLY A 375 -18.78 15.33 19.92
N GLY A 376 -18.23 16.21 19.07
CA GLY A 376 -16.92 16.80 19.25
C GLY A 376 -15.77 15.81 19.06
N ALA A 377 -14.55 16.27 19.33
CA ALA A 377 -13.33 15.47 19.12
C ALA A 377 -13.21 14.24 20.03
N LEU A 378 -14.10 14.03 21.01
CA LEU A 378 -14.18 12.76 21.75
C LEU A 378 -14.61 11.58 20.86
N MET A 379 -15.36 11.87 19.79
CA MET A 379 -15.92 10.86 18.90
C MET A 379 -15.05 10.62 17.65
N THR A 380 -13.88 11.25 17.53
CA THR A 380 -12.97 11.00 16.40
C THR A 380 -12.24 9.66 16.54
N ALA A 381 -11.77 9.07 15.44
CA ALA A 381 -11.04 7.80 15.44
C ALA A 381 -9.65 7.91 16.09
N SER A 382 -9.09 6.76 16.49
CA SER A 382 -7.84 6.62 17.26
C SER A 382 -6.66 7.38 16.67
N TRP A 383 -6.45 7.34 15.35
CA TRP A 383 -5.33 8.06 14.73
C TRP A 383 -5.45 9.58 14.86
N ALA A 384 -6.67 10.14 14.83
CA ALA A 384 -6.87 11.57 15.08
C ALA A 384 -6.68 11.90 16.57
N LYS A 385 -7.16 11.04 17.47
CA LYS A 385 -6.88 11.15 18.91
C LYS A 385 -5.37 11.16 19.18
N PHE A 386 -4.60 10.34 18.45
CA PHE A 386 -3.15 10.29 18.58
C PHE A 386 -2.49 11.64 18.25
N TYR A 387 -2.82 12.25 17.10
CA TYR A 387 -2.31 13.58 16.74
C TYR A 387 -2.78 14.68 17.71
N LEU A 388 -4.01 14.59 18.24
CA LEU A 388 -4.48 15.51 19.29
C LEU A 388 -3.67 15.36 20.58
N CYS A 389 -3.24 14.15 20.95
CA CYS A 389 -2.34 13.94 22.09
C CYS A 389 -0.97 14.58 21.86
N LEU A 390 -0.38 14.40 20.68
CA LEU A 390 0.91 15.01 20.33
C LEU A 390 0.85 16.55 20.37
N ALA A 391 -0.22 17.15 19.83
CA ALA A 391 -0.44 18.59 19.84
C ALA A 391 -0.78 19.15 21.23
N GLY A 392 -1.05 18.29 22.22
CA GLY A 392 -1.51 18.68 23.55
C GLY A 392 -2.98 19.13 23.60
N CYS A 393 -3.76 18.82 22.57
CA CYS A 393 -5.20 19.08 22.52
C CYS A 393 -6.04 17.95 23.16
N MET A 394 -5.44 16.81 23.52
CA MET A 394 -6.06 15.68 24.20
C MET A 394 -5.08 15.08 25.22
N HIS A 395 -5.57 14.59 26.35
CA HIS A 395 -4.73 13.85 27.31
C HIS A 395 -4.49 12.41 26.84
N TRP A 396 -3.29 11.87 27.06
CA TRP A 396 -2.90 10.50 26.64
C TRP A 396 -3.82 9.39 27.20
N ASP A 397 -4.45 9.61 28.36
CA ASP A 397 -5.43 8.66 28.93
C ASP A 397 -6.72 8.55 28.09
N GLY A 398 -6.94 9.46 27.14
CA GLY A 398 -8.04 9.45 26.18
C GLY A 398 -7.79 8.56 24.97
N HIS A 399 -6.56 8.04 24.82
CA HIS A 399 -6.15 7.17 23.73
C HIS A 399 -5.96 5.72 24.21
N ASN A 400 -6.24 4.75 23.34
CA ASN A 400 -5.97 3.34 23.62
C ASN A 400 -4.45 3.07 23.66
N SER A 401 -4.01 2.02 24.36
CA SER A 401 -2.58 1.83 24.59
C SER A 401 -1.84 1.36 23.33
N VAL A 402 -0.66 1.93 23.09
CA VAL A 402 0.30 1.51 22.06
C VAL A 402 1.65 1.21 22.72
N PRO A 403 1.78 0.12 23.49
CA PRO A 403 2.95 -0.12 24.33
C PRO A 403 4.21 -0.46 23.50
N PRO A 404 5.33 0.28 23.63
CA PRO A 404 6.57 -0.06 22.93
C PRO A 404 7.18 -1.38 23.40
N GLU A 405 6.78 -1.89 24.56
CA GLU A 405 7.27 -3.15 25.11
C GLU A 405 6.86 -4.38 24.29
N MET A 406 5.85 -4.26 23.42
CA MET A 406 5.46 -5.35 22.51
C MET A 406 6.59 -5.75 21.54
N TRP A 407 7.50 -4.84 21.23
CA TRP A 407 8.67 -5.10 20.40
C TRP A 407 9.77 -5.93 21.09
N LEU A 408 9.66 -6.12 22.42
CA LEU A 408 10.58 -6.94 23.20
C LEU A 408 10.09 -8.38 23.36
N LEU A 409 8.90 -8.70 22.85
CA LEU A 409 8.39 -10.06 22.84
C LEU A 409 9.33 -10.96 22.01
N PRO A 410 9.43 -12.25 22.32
CA PRO A 410 10.13 -13.18 21.43
C PRO A 410 9.49 -13.20 20.03
N ASN A 411 10.27 -13.34 18.96
CA ASN A 411 9.76 -13.36 17.57
C ASN A 411 8.73 -14.49 17.30
N TRP A 412 8.77 -15.58 18.08
CA TRP A 412 7.79 -16.68 18.00
C TRP A 412 6.43 -16.33 18.61
N PHE A 413 6.34 -15.22 19.35
CA PHE A 413 5.13 -14.85 20.06
C PHE A 413 3.97 -14.56 19.09
N PRO A 414 2.76 -15.13 19.28
CA PRO A 414 1.72 -15.14 18.25
C PRO A 414 1.15 -13.80 17.80
N PHE A 415 1.40 -12.69 18.49
CA PHE A 415 0.99 -11.33 18.09
C PHE A 415 2.17 -10.35 18.03
N HIS A 416 3.40 -10.87 17.84
CA HIS A 416 4.60 -10.03 17.77
C HIS A 416 4.48 -8.97 16.64
N PRO A 417 4.79 -7.69 16.88
CA PRO A 417 4.62 -6.62 15.88
C PRO A 417 5.40 -6.83 14.57
N GLY A 418 6.58 -7.46 14.62
CA GLY A 418 7.36 -7.83 13.43
C GLY A 418 6.68 -8.81 12.46
N ARG A 419 5.53 -9.38 12.84
CA ARG A 419 4.67 -10.23 11.98
C ARG A 419 3.53 -9.45 11.32
N MET A 420 3.31 -8.21 11.75
CA MET A 420 2.29 -7.37 11.16
C MET A 420 2.72 -6.89 9.77
N TRP A 421 1.73 -6.51 8.96
CA TRP A 421 1.96 -5.79 7.71
C TRP A 421 2.94 -4.64 7.90
N CYS A 422 3.84 -4.42 6.94
CA CYS A 422 4.87 -3.40 7.04
C CYS A 422 4.28 -2.00 7.27
N HIS A 423 3.27 -1.57 6.52
CA HIS A 423 2.63 -0.27 6.77
C HIS A 423 2.07 -0.14 8.18
N ALA A 424 1.36 -1.17 8.66
CA ALA A 424 0.84 -1.15 10.02
C ALA A 424 1.97 -1.04 11.05
N ARG A 425 2.97 -1.93 10.99
CA ARG A 425 4.04 -1.91 12.00
C ARG A 425 4.91 -0.67 11.92
N MET A 426 5.15 -0.12 10.73
CA MET A 426 5.97 1.08 10.54
C MET A 426 5.23 2.35 10.95
N VAL A 427 3.89 2.36 10.98
CA VAL A 427 3.12 3.44 11.64
C VAL A 427 3.07 3.23 13.15
N TYR A 428 2.78 2.01 13.63
CA TYR A 428 2.67 1.72 15.07
C TYR A 428 4.02 1.72 15.80
N LEU A 429 5.15 1.62 15.10
CA LEU A 429 6.51 1.72 15.64
C LEU A 429 6.79 3.10 16.27
N PRO A 430 6.75 4.22 15.53
CA PRO A 430 6.89 5.56 16.10
C PRO A 430 5.71 5.91 17.00
N MET A 431 4.49 5.41 16.74
CA MET A 431 3.38 5.61 17.69
C MET A 431 3.69 4.99 19.05
N GLY A 432 4.29 3.81 19.07
CA GLY A 432 4.71 3.14 20.30
C GLY A 432 5.82 3.88 21.04
N TYR A 433 6.78 4.45 20.31
CA TYR A 433 7.80 5.33 20.87
C TYR A 433 7.17 6.55 21.55
N LEU A 434 6.38 7.34 20.81
CA LEU A 434 5.80 8.60 21.26
C LEU A 434 4.75 8.40 22.39
N TYR A 435 3.94 7.33 22.30
CA TYR A 435 3.06 6.93 23.39
C TYR A 435 3.88 6.54 24.62
N GLY A 436 4.89 5.70 24.45
CA GLY A 436 5.74 5.22 25.54
C GLY A 436 6.49 6.33 26.27
N SER A 437 7.00 7.33 25.54
CA SER A 437 7.64 8.52 26.10
C SER A 437 6.64 9.55 26.62
N ARG A 438 5.34 9.38 26.32
CA ARG A 438 4.26 10.34 26.60
C ARG A 438 4.57 11.72 26.00
N TYR A 439 5.12 11.72 24.79
CA TYR A 439 5.48 12.94 24.09
C TYR A 439 4.25 13.86 23.93
N VAL A 440 4.42 15.14 24.25
CA VAL A 440 3.44 16.21 24.03
C VAL A 440 4.23 17.44 23.62
N TYR A 441 3.69 18.24 22.72
CA TYR A 441 4.22 19.55 22.37
C TYR A 441 4.63 20.35 23.62
N THR A 442 5.91 20.72 23.68
CA THR A 442 6.55 21.29 24.89
C THR A 442 5.85 22.53 25.44
N GLU A 443 5.26 23.35 24.57
CA GLU A 443 4.61 24.61 24.95
C GLU A 443 3.08 24.52 25.05
N ALA A 444 2.50 23.31 25.01
CA ALA A 444 1.04 23.11 24.96
C ALA A 444 0.28 23.81 26.11
N GLU A 445 0.88 23.95 27.29
CA GLU A 445 0.26 24.62 28.45
C GLU A 445 0.37 26.15 28.41
N THR A 446 1.23 26.71 27.56
CA THR A 446 1.42 28.16 27.42
C THR A 446 0.88 28.72 26.11
N ASP A 447 0.83 27.91 25.05
CA ASP A 447 0.32 28.28 23.74
C ASP A 447 -1.18 28.60 23.79
N THR A 448 -1.52 29.83 23.38
CA THR A 448 -2.91 30.33 23.35
C THR A 448 -3.77 29.61 22.33
N LEU A 449 -3.21 29.23 21.17
CA LEU A 449 -3.96 28.51 20.14
C LEU A 449 -4.32 27.09 20.60
N ILE A 450 -3.40 26.40 21.29
CA ILE A 450 -3.70 25.08 21.86
C ILE A 450 -4.78 25.19 22.94
N LYS A 451 -4.75 26.23 23.78
CA LYS A 451 -5.82 26.51 24.75
C LYS A 451 -7.16 26.79 24.08
N ASP A 452 -7.18 27.58 23.02
CA ASP A 452 -8.39 27.85 22.23
C ASP A 452 -8.93 26.55 21.63
N LEU A 453 -8.08 25.72 21.02
CA LEU A 453 -8.46 24.41 20.46
C LEU A 453 -9.07 23.47 21.51
N ARG A 454 -8.54 23.46 22.75
CA ARG A 454 -9.12 22.71 23.88
C ARG A 454 -10.53 23.20 24.25
N GLN A 455 -10.89 24.45 23.97
CA GLN A 455 -12.24 24.98 24.19
C GLN A 455 -13.14 24.85 22.94
N GLU A 456 -12.54 24.84 21.75
CA GLU A 456 -13.24 24.70 20.48
C GLU A 456 -13.74 23.26 20.28
N LEU A 457 -12.84 22.28 20.34
CA LEU A 457 -13.04 20.92 19.83
C LEU A 457 -14.00 20.03 20.65
N TYR A 458 -14.29 20.39 21.89
CA TYR A 458 -15.08 19.57 22.82
C TYR A 458 -16.40 20.25 23.19
N ILE A 459 -17.44 19.43 23.44
CA ILE A 459 -18.76 19.93 23.85
C ILE A 459 -18.76 20.32 25.34
N GLN A 460 -18.09 19.52 26.16
CA GLN A 460 -17.91 19.76 27.59
C GLN A 460 -16.60 20.52 27.85
N PRO A 461 -16.49 21.25 28.98
CA PRO A 461 -15.24 21.89 29.38
C PRO A 461 -14.08 20.89 29.42
N TYR A 462 -12.93 21.26 28.84
CA TYR A 462 -11.77 20.38 28.69
C TYR A 462 -11.33 19.74 30.01
N GLU A 463 -11.31 20.52 31.09
CA GLU A 463 -10.87 20.11 32.42
C GLU A 463 -11.83 19.13 33.11
N SER A 464 -13.07 19.01 32.60
CA SER A 464 -14.09 18.11 33.12
C SER A 464 -14.13 16.74 32.44
N ILE A 465 -13.29 16.51 31.42
CA ILE A 465 -13.30 15.28 30.63
C ILE A 465 -12.65 14.13 31.42
N ASP A 466 -13.40 13.05 31.61
CA ASP A 466 -12.89 11.77 32.12
C ASP A 466 -12.26 10.97 30.97
N TRP A 467 -11.01 11.29 30.67
CA TRP A 467 -10.27 10.74 29.52
C TRP A 467 -10.26 9.21 29.47
N ILE A 468 -10.18 8.53 30.62
CA ILE A 468 -10.13 7.06 30.66
C ILE A 468 -11.38 6.43 30.02
N LYS A 469 -12.54 7.10 30.14
CA LYS A 469 -13.82 6.65 29.58
C LYS A 469 -13.99 6.96 28.10
N THR A 470 -13.15 7.81 27.50
CA THR A 470 -13.29 8.24 26.10
C THR A 470 -12.51 7.37 25.12
N ARG A 471 -11.64 6.48 25.62
CA ARG A 471 -10.73 5.65 24.79
C ARG A 471 -11.43 4.87 23.69
N HIS A 472 -12.58 4.26 23.99
CA HIS A 472 -13.37 3.45 23.04
C HIS A 472 -14.48 4.25 22.32
N MET A 473 -14.59 5.56 22.54
CA MET A 473 -15.59 6.37 21.86
C MET A 473 -15.16 6.63 20.42
N VAL A 474 -16.01 6.28 19.46
CA VAL A 474 -15.82 6.56 18.04
C VAL A 474 -17.18 6.81 17.40
N ALA A 475 -17.26 7.78 16.49
CA ALA A 475 -18.49 8.09 15.79
C ALA A 475 -18.88 6.88 14.92
N PRO A 476 -20.16 6.48 14.87
CA PRO A 476 -20.61 5.38 14.00
C PRO A 476 -20.24 5.59 12.53
N MET A 477 -20.12 6.84 12.08
CA MET A 477 -19.71 7.21 10.74
C MET A 477 -18.24 6.89 10.40
N ASP A 478 -17.37 6.84 11.39
CA ASP A 478 -15.95 6.55 11.22
C ASP A 478 -15.66 5.05 11.38
N ASN A 479 -16.61 4.31 11.98
CA ASN A 479 -16.40 2.93 12.42
C ASN A 479 -16.57 1.90 11.28
N TYR A 480 -15.63 1.89 10.34
CA TYR A 480 -15.57 0.92 9.25
C TYR A 480 -15.26 -0.50 9.76
N SER A 481 -14.29 -0.62 10.66
CA SER A 481 -13.79 -1.85 11.26
C SER A 481 -14.00 -1.81 12.78
N PRO A 482 -15.18 -2.22 13.27
CA PRO A 482 -15.47 -2.24 14.70
C PRO A 482 -14.42 -3.01 15.48
N ILE A 483 -13.91 -2.39 16.55
CA ILE A 483 -12.97 -3.04 17.47
C ILE A 483 -13.62 -4.34 17.98
N SER A 484 -12.93 -5.46 17.74
CA SER A 484 -13.41 -6.77 18.17
C SER A 484 -13.45 -6.85 19.70
N LYS A 485 -14.26 -7.77 20.25
CA LYS A 485 -14.24 -8.03 21.70
C LYS A 485 -12.87 -8.47 22.21
N LEU A 486 -12.09 -9.15 21.37
CA LEU A 486 -10.72 -9.56 21.69
C LEU A 486 -9.85 -8.31 21.87
N MET A 487 -9.88 -7.40 20.91
CA MET A 487 -9.07 -6.19 20.95
C MET A 487 -9.53 -5.21 22.04
N GLU A 488 -10.84 -5.06 22.23
CA GLU A 488 -11.39 -4.26 23.32
C GLU A 488 -10.92 -4.79 24.69
N THR A 489 -10.98 -6.11 24.88
CA THR A 489 -10.49 -6.76 26.10
C THR A 489 -8.99 -6.54 26.28
N ALA A 490 -8.20 -6.73 25.22
CA ALA A 490 -6.76 -6.49 25.23
C ALA A 490 -6.44 -5.04 25.63
N GLN A 491 -7.13 -4.06 25.04
CA GLN A 491 -6.94 -2.65 25.37
C GLN A 491 -7.40 -2.29 26.79
N ASN A 492 -8.43 -2.95 27.32
CA ASN A 492 -8.84 -2.79 28.71
C ASN A 492 -7.82 -3.38 29.70
N LEU A 493 -7.18 -4.50 29.35
CA LEU A 493 -6.07 -5.06 30.14
C LEU A 493 -4.83 -4.17 30.07
N LEU A 494 -4.50 -3.64 28.88
CA LEU A 494 -3.41 -2.69 28.71
C LEU A 494 -3.66 -1.39 29.51
N ALA A 495 -4.90 -0.90 29.56
CA ALA A 495 -5.27 0.24 30.41
C ALA A 495 -4.93 0.01 31.89
N ARG A 496 -5.21 -1.20 32.39
CA ARG A 496 -4.89 -1.59 33.78
C ARG A 496 -3.38 -1.71 33.95
N TYR A 497 -2.66 -2.26 32.99
CA TYR A 497 -1.20 -2.28 32.98
C TYR A 497 -0.61 -0.86 33.05
N GLU A 498 -1.19 0.10 32.33
CA GLU A 498 -0.75 1.49 32.35
C GLU A 498 -1.04 2.20 33.66
N THR A 499 -2.21 1.96 34.26
CA THR A 499 -2.69 2.72 35.43
C THR A 499 -2.33 2.10 36.78
N TRP A 500 -2.17 0.77 36.87
CA TRP A 500 -1.93 0.10 38.15
C TRP A 500 -0.47 0.19 38.59
N THR A 501 -0.25 0.68 39.81
CA THR A 501 1.08 0.85 40.40
C THR A 501 1.83 -0.46 40.62
N VAL A 502 1.13 -1.60 40.71
CA VAL A 502 1.76 -2.94 40.84
C VAL A 502 2.66 -3.28 39.64
N PHE A 503 2.35 -2.75 38.45
CA PHE A 503 3.17 -2.95 37.24
C PHE A 503 4.26 -1.90 37.07
N GLN A 504 4.36 -0.89 37.95
CA GLN A 504 5.34 0.18 37.82
C GLN A 504 6.80 -0.31 37.83
N PRO A 505 7.21 -1.27 38.69
CA PRO A 505 8.58 -1.81 38.63
C PRO A 505 8.89 -2.49 37.30
N LEU A 506 7.92 -3.21 36.73
CA LEU A 506 8.04 -3.83 35.41
C LEU A 506 8.15 -2.77 34.33
N LYS A 507 7.22 -1.79 34.28
CA LYS A 507 7.24 -0.68 33.32
C LYS A 507 8.57 0.07 33.35
N ASN A 508 9.07 0.43 34.53
CA ASN A 508 10.36 1.12 34.68
C ASN A 508 11.54 0.30 34.12
N LEU A 509 11.42 -1.02 34.09
CA LEU A 509 12.44 -1.93 33.57
C LEU A 509 12.31 -2.14 32.05
N VAL A 510 11.09 -2.36 31.53
CA VAL A 510 10.88 -2.75 30.12
C VAL A 510 10.57 -1.59 29.19
N ARG A 511 9.89 -0.52 29.66
CA ARG A 511 9.52 0.63 28.83
C ARG A 511 10.72 1.34 28.21
N PRO A 512 11.80 1.68 28.96
CA PRO A 512 12.97 2.31 28.36
C PRO A 512 13.66 1.42 27.30
N ARG A 513 13.59 0.10 27.46
CA ARG A 513 14.14 -0.85 26.47
C ARG A 513 13.28 -0.89 25.21
N GLY A 514 11.96 -0.87 25.35
CA GLY A 514 11.03 -0.80 24.23
C GLY A 514 11.21 0.50 23.45
N ILE A 515 11.23 1.64 24.15
CA ILE A 515 11.49 2.97 23.56
C ILE A 515 12.84 2.97 22.82
N LYS A 516 13.90 2.45 23.45
CA LYS A 516 15.22 2.35 22.82
C LYS A 516 15.19 1.48 21.56
N PHE A 517 14.52 0.32 21.59
CA PHE A 517 14.38 -0.53 20.41
C PHE A 517 13.62 0.19 19.30
N CYS A 518 12.51 0.88 19.63
CA CYS A 518 11.78 1.67 18.65
C CYS A 518 12.68 2.73 17.99
N ALA A 519 13.44 3.48 18.79
CA ALA A 519 14.38 4.49 18.27
C ALA A 519 15.46 3.88 17.37
N GLU A 520 16.02 2.73 17.74
CA GLU A 520 17.00 2.02 16.92
C GLU A 520 16.41 1.50 15.60
N TYR A 521 15.16 1.02 15.62
CA TYR A 521 14.47 0.56 14.41
C TYR A 521 14.07 1.74 13.51
N MET A 522 13.55 2.84 14.06
CA MET A 522 13.28 4.06 13.27
C MET A 522 14.56 4.58 12.60
N ALA A 523 15.67 4.67 13.33
CA ALA A 523 16.95 5.09 12.74
C ALA A 523 17.44 4.13 11.62
N ALA A 524 17.12 2.84 11.73
CA ALA A 524 17.41 1.89 10.66
C ALA A 524 16.51 2.13 9.43
N GLU A 525 15.22 2.34 9.62
CA GLU A 525 14.28 2.67 8.54
C GLU A 525 14.67 3.98 7.84
N ASP A 526 14.96 5.03 8.60
CA ASP A 526 15.38 6.34 8.07
C ASP A 526 16.58 6.18 7.14
N LEU A 527 17.59 5.40 7.56
CA LEU A 527 18.76 5.14 6.72
C LEU A 527 18.43 4.24 5.52
N GLN A 528 17.61 3.20 5.70
CA GLN A 528 17.25 2.25 4.64
C GLN A 528 16.40 2.87 3.53
N THR A 529 15.67 3.93 3.83
CA THR A 529 14.75 4.62 2.92
C THR A 529 15.23 6.02 2.55
N ASN A 530 16.48 6.37 2.89
CA ASN A 530 17.03 7.70 2.65
C ASN A 530 16.15 8.84 3.21
N PHE A 531 15.55 8.61 4.39
CA PHE A 531 14.66 9.49 5.14
C PHE A 531 13.32 9.76 4.45
N ILE A 532 12.95 8.93 3.49
CA ILE A 532 11.64 8.96 2.83
C ILE A 532 10.61 8.18 3.64
N ASP A 533 11.04 7.11 4.32
CA ASP A 533 10.21 6.14 5.04
C ASP A 533 9.21 5.40 4.14
N ILE A 534 8.53 4.37 4.65
CA ILE A 534 7.63 3.55 3.81
C ILE A 534 6.45 4.36 3.25
N GLY A 535 6.01 5.41 3.95
CA GLY A 535 4.89 6.25 3.56
C GLY A 535 4.73 7.47 4.48
N PRO A 536 3.78 8.37 4.17
CA PRO A 536 3.71 9.72 4.74
C PRO A 536 3.41 9.74 6.24
N VAL A 537 2.58 8.83 6.74
CA VAL A 537 2.25 8.75 8.17
C VAL A 537 3.46 8.29 8.98
N ASN A 538 4.14 7.22 8.52
CA ASN A 538 5.39 6.77 9.11
C ASN A 538 6.45 7.88 9.06
N LYS A 539 6.61 8.53 7.90
CA LYS A 539 7.53 9.66 7.73
C LYS A 539 7.36 10.75 8.78
N VAL A 540 6.12 11.20 8.95
CA VAL A 540 5.81 12.30 9.87
C VAL A 540 6.11 11.88 11.30
N LEU A 541 5.70 10.68 11.70
CA LEU A 541 5.88 10.21 13.08
C LEU A 541 7.35 9.85 13.39
N ASN A 542 8.10 9.30 12.43
CA ASN A 542 9.56 9.12 12.55
C ASN A 542 10.26 10.45 12.70
N MET A 543 9.90 11.47 11.91
CA MET A 543 10.47 12.82 12.02
C MET A 543 10.22 13.45 13.39
N ILE A 544 9.00 13.36 13.93
CA ILE A 544 8.70 13.83 15.30
C ILE A 544 9.54 13.06 16.32
N SER A 545 9.67 11.75 16.15
CA SER A 545 10.47 10.91 17.06
C SER A 545 11.95 11.25 17.00
N ALA A 546 12.51 11.51 15.80
CA ALA A 546 13.88 11.97 15.63
C ALA A 546 14.11 13.34 16.28
N TYR A 547 13.13 14.26 16.16
CA TYR A 547 13.15 15.55 16.84
C TYR A 547 13.15 15.42 18.37
N ASP A 548 12.33 14.52 18.91
CA ASP A 548 12.31 14.20 20.35
C ASP A 548 13.63 13.59 20.83
N VAL A 549 14.17 12.61 20.10
CA VAL A 549 15.49 12.01 20.39
C VAL A 549 16.61 13.08 20.38
N ALA A 550 16.50 14.07 19.49
CA ALA A 550 17.39 15.21 19.40
C ALA A 550 17.13 16.29 20.48
N ASN A 551 16.25 16.03 21.46
CA ASN A 551 15.84 16.97 22.51
C ASN A 551 15.31 18.29 21.96
N GLY A 552 14.55 18.24 20.86
CA GLY A 552 13.97 19.40 20.21
C GLY A 552 14.96 20.23 19.38
N ASN A 553 16.12 19.67 19.03
CA ASN A 553 17.12 20.37 18.22
C ASN A 553 16.85 20.21 16.71
N LEU A 554 16.44 21.30 16.06
CA LEU A 554 16.26 21.35 14.60
C LEU A 554 17.59 21.25 13.83
N GLU A 555 18.71 21.58 14.47
CA GLU A 555 20.04 21.51 13.85
C GLU A 555 20.64 20.09 13.90
N ASP A 556 19.96 19.12 14.53
CA ASP A 556 20.38 17.74 14.48
C ASP A 556 20.38 17.21 13.04
N HIS A 557 21.44 16.49 12.67
CA HIS A 557 21.65 16.05 11.29
C HIS A 557 20.51 15.15 10.78
N ASN A 558 19.97 14.24 11.60
CA ASN A 558 18.88 13.37 11.17
C ASN A 558 17.56 14.13 11.05
N VAL A 559 17.32 15.11 11.93
CA VAL A 559 16.15 15.99 11.84
C VAL A 559 16.19 16.81 10.55
N LYS A 560 17.34 17.40 10.18
CA LYS A 560 17.49 18.11 8.91
C LYS A 560 17.23 17.24 7.70
N ARG A 561 17.73 15.99 7.68
CA ARG A 561 17.48 15.03 6.60
C ARG A 561 16.01 14.68 6.45
N HIS A 562 15.30 14.51 7.58
CA HIS A 562 13.85 14.33 7.60
C HIS A 562 13.10 15.53 7.02
N ILE A 563 13.51 16.76 7.38
CA ILE A 563 12.88 18.00 6.88
C ILE A 563 13.13 18.13 5.38
N ALA A 564 14.36 17.88 4.91
CA ALA A 564 14.74 17.95 3.50
C ALA A 564 13.91 17.02 2.59
N ARG A 565 13.36 15.93 3.15
CA ARG A 565 12.51 14.95 2.46
C ARG A 565 11.01 15.24 2.54
N VAL A 566 10.56 16.29 3.24
CA VAL A 566 9.13 16.67 3.28
C VAL A 566 8.64 17.03 1.88
N ALA A 567 9.44 17.76 1.11
CA ALA A 567 9.06 18.22 -0.22
C ALA A 567 8.78 17.05 -1.20
N ASP A 568 9.42 15.89 -0.99
CA ASP A 568 9.18 14.67 -1.77
C ASP A 568 7.73 14.19 -1.68
N TYR A 569 7.00 14.55 -0.61
CA TYR A 569 5.60 14.20 -0.39
C TYR A 569 4.62 15.29 -0.79
N MET A 570 5.08 16.50 -1.13
CA MET A 570 4.19 17.62 -1.43
C MET A 570 3.87 17.69 -2.93
N TRP A 571 2.62 17.97 -3.26
CA TRP A 571 2.16 18.10 -4.65
C TRP A 571 1.25 19.30 -4.82
N VAL A 572 1.47 20.06 -5.89
CA VAL A 572 0.67 21.23 -6.26
C VAL A 572 -0.21 20.90 -7.45
N ALA A 573 -1.52 21.04 -7.28
CA ALA A 573 -2.51 20.91 -8.34
C ALA A 573 -3.55 22.04 -8.25
N GLU A 574 -4.53 22.08 -9.16
CA GLU A 574 -5.52 23.17 -9.22
C GLU A 574 -6.40 23.33 -7.98
N ASP A 575 -6.42 22.35 -7.08
CA ASP A 575 -7.13 22.40 -5.82
C ASP A 575 -6.23 22.81 -4.64
N GLY A 576 -4.94 23.10 -4.87
CA GLY A 576 -3.99 23.57 -3.85
C GLY A 576 -2.79 22.65 -3.68
N MET A 577 -2.13 22.76 -2.53
CA MET A 577 -1.01 21.90 -2.17
C MET A 577 -1.48 20.81 -1.21
N LYS A 578 -1.17 19.55 -1.54
CA LYS A 578 -1.55 18.38 -0.75
C LYS A 578 -0.36 17.45 -0.50
N MET A 579 -0.53 16.54 0.46
CA MET A 579 0.44 15.50 0.76
C MET A 579 0.05 14.21 0.03
N LYS A 580 0.98 13.65 -0.75
CA LYS A 580 0.83 12.40 -1.50
C LYS A 580 0.81 11.19 -0.54
N GLY A 581 0.16 10.11 -0.95
CA GLY A 581 0.09 8.84 -0.20
C GLY A 581 1.40 8.07 -0.12
N TYR A 582 2.36 8.39 -0.98
CA TYR A 582 3.77 7.97 -1.02
C TYR A 582 4.60 9.17 -1.50
N ASN A 583 5.93 9.05 -1.59
CA ASN A 583 6.72 10.08 -2.30
C ASN A 583 6.42 10.15 -3.82
N GLY A 584 5.53 9.30 -4.33
CA GLY A 584 4.91 9.34 -5.65
C GLY A 584 4.54 7.94 -6.12
N SER A 585 4.17 7.82 -7.40
CA SER A 585 3.84 6.55 -8.09
C SER A 585 4.72 6.32 -9.32
N GLN A 586 5.93 6.89 -9.33
CA GLN A 586 6.76 7.04 -10.52
C GLN A 586 7.10 5.70 -11.19
N CYS A 587 7.59 4.72 -10.41
CA CYS A 587 7.94 3.40 -10.93
C CYS A 587 6.72 2.61 -11.38
N TRP A 588 5.64 2.67 -10.60
CA TRP A 588 4.37 2.04 -10.93
C TRP A 588 3.78 2.54 -12.25
N ASP A 589 3.59 3.85 -12.37
CA ASP A 589 2.98 4.48 -13.54
C ASP A 589 3.84 4.27 -14.79
N THR A 590 5.16 4.37 -14.65
CA THR A 590 6.11 4.18 -15.76
C THR A 590 6.15 2.74 -16.24
N SER A 591 6.06 1.76 -15.33
CA SER A 591 6.05 0.33 -15.67
C SER A 591 4.78 -0.08 -16.42
N PHE A 592 3.63 0.46 -16.05
CA PHE A 592 2.40 0.24 -16.81
C PHE A 592 2.34 1.01 -18.13
N ALA A 593 2.81 2.26 -18.15
CA ALA A 593 2.82 3.08 -19.36
C ALA A 593 3.57 2.39 -20.51
N VAL A 594 4.74 1.83 -20.23
CA VAL A 594 5.55 1.16 -21.26
C VAL A 594 4.93 -0.14 -21.75
N GLN A 595 4.28 -0.92 -20.88
CA GLN A 595 3.54 -2.11 -21.30
C GLN A 595 2.32 -1.74 -22.18
N GLY A 596 1.59 -0.68 -21.82
CA GLY A 596 0.50 -0.17 -22.65
C GLY A 596 0.96 0.33 -24.02
N ILE A 597 2.09 1.04 -24.08
CA ILE A 597 2.70 1.51 -25.35
C ILE A 597 3.23 0.34 -26.19
N TYR A 598 3.79 -0.69 -25.54
CA TYR A 598 4.22 -1.94 -26.18
C TYR A 598 3.05 -2.63 -26.86
N GLU A 599 1.95 -2.87 -26.14
CA GLU A 599 0.79 -3.56 -26.68
C GLU A 599 0.02 -2.73 -27.71
N ALA A 600 0.11 -1.39 -27.64
CA ALA A 600 -0.36 -0.52 -28.72
C ALA A 600 0.46 -0.66 -30.02
N GLY A 601 1.64 -1.30 -29.96
CA GLY A 601 2.57 -1.44 -31.08
C GLY A 601 3.26 -0.13 -31.44
N LEU A 602 3.46 0.77 -30.47
CA LEU A 602 3.93 2.13 -30.70
C LEU A 602 5.33 2.45 -30.12
N MET A 603 5.98 1.52 -29.41
CA MET A 603 7.30 1.78 -28.78
C MET A 603 8.36 2.32 -29.75
N ASP A 604 8.47 1.74 -30.95
CA ASP A 604 9.47 2.16 -31.95
C ASP A 604 8.97 3.33 -32.82
N GLU A 605 7.68 3.70 -32.77
CA GLU A 605 7.18 4.97 -33.34
C GLU A 605 7.55 6.16 -32.42
N PHE A 606 7.76 5.91 -31.12
CA PHE A 606 8.18 6.89 -30.12
C PHE A 606 9.50 6.47 -29.45
N PRO A 607 10.62 6.38 -30.22
CA PRO A 607 11.87 5.79 -29.74
C PRO A 607 12.47 6.52 -28.54
N ASP A 608 12.35 7.85 -28.47
CA ASP A 608 12.88 8.64 -27.35
C ASP A 608 12.14 8.36 -26.04
N VAL A 609 10.84 8.08 -26.12
CA VAL A 609 10.04 7.67 -24.96
C VAL A 609 10.57 6.36 -24.41
N SER A 610 10.70 5.35 -25.26
CA SER A 610 11.20 4.01 -24.90
C SER A 610 12.61 4.06 -24.30
N LYS A 611 13.52 4.83 -24.91
CA LYS A 611 14.90 5.00 -24.40
C LYS A 611 14.95 5.65 -23.02
N ARG A 612 14.14 6.67 -22.78
CA ARG A 612 14.07 7.33 -21.46
C ARG A 612 13.46 6.43 -20.40
N VAL A 613 12.39 5.68 -20.71
CA VAL A 613 11.84 4.69 -19.76
C VAL A 613 12.89 3.64 -19.39
N TRP A 614 13.64 3.13 -20.37
CA TRP A 614 14.74 2.20 -20.11
C TRP A 614 15.75 2.78 -19.11
N ALA A 615 16.21 4.01 -19.35
CA ALA A 615 17.17 4.68 -18.48
C ALA A 615 16.62 4.85 -17.04
N TYR A 616 15.33 5.15 -16.90
CA TYR A 616 14.68 5.24 -15.60
C TYR A 616 14.60 3.89 -14.88
N LEU A 617 14.04 2.86 -15.53
CA LEU A 617 13.87 1.54 -14.90
C LEU A 617 15.21 0.87 -14.56
N GLU A 618 16.28 1.14 -15.34
CA GLU A 618 17.64 0.70 -15.03
C GLU A 618 18.13 1.26 -13.70
N ARG A 619 17.82 2.52 -13.35
CA ARG A 619 18.24 3.16 -12.11
C ARG A 619 17.27 2.95 -10.95
N CYS A 620 16.01 2.65 -11.27
CA CYS A 620 14.97 2.43 -10.27
C CYS A 620 15.04 1.03 -9.62
N GLN A 621 15.74 0.07 -10.24
CA GLN A 621 15.95 -1.24 -9.61
C GLN A 621 16.81 -1.10 -8.35
N ILE A 622 16.31 -1.65 -7.23
CA ILE A 622 16.92 -1.46 -5.92
C ILE A 622 18.29 -2.16 -5.83
N LEU A 623 19.28 -1.40 -5.33
CA LEU A 623 20.66 -1.82 -5.10
C LEU A 623 21.36 -2.33 -6.36
N SER A 624 21.09 -1.69 -7.49
CA SER A 624 21.64 -2.04 -8.80
C SER A 624 22.67 -1.03 -9.32
N THR A 625 22.78 0.14 -8.69
CA THR A 625 23.67 1.24 -9.06
C THR A 625 24.74 1.46 -8.01
N GLU A 626 25.88 2.04 -8.40
CA GLU A 626 26.93 2.41 -7.45
C GLU A 626 26.41 3.41 -6.41
N THR A 627 25.57 4.37 -6.81
CA THR A 627 24.94 5.34 -5.91
C THR A 627 24.12 4.67 -4.83
N SER A 628 23.21 3.76 -5.19
CA SER A 628 22.35 3.08 -4.21
C SER A 628 23.16 2.16 -3.28
N MET A 629 24.16 1.45 -3.80
CA MET A 629 25.04 0.57 -3.02
C MET A 629 26.04 1.34 -2.13
N ALA A 630 26.38 2.58 -2.46
CA ALA A 630 27.30 3.40 -1.66
C ALA A 630 26.63 4.04 -0.43
N THR A 631 25.29 4.05 -0.35
CA THR A 631 24.57 4.62 0.79
C THR A 631 24.78 3.81 2.06
N GLU A 632 24.64 4.47 3.22
CA GLU A 632 24.65 3.79 4.52
C GLU A 632 23.53 2.76 4.66
N ALA A 633 22.43 2.91 3.90
CA ALA A 633 21.35 1.95 3.78
C ALA A 633 21.84 0.53 3.49
N TYR A 634 22.90 0.39 2.68
CA TYR A 634 23.39 -0.90 2.21
C TYR A 634 23.81 -1.84 3.35
N LYS A 635 24.28 -1.31 4.48
CA LYS A 635 24.67 -2.14 5.64
C LYS A 635 23.50 -2.95 6.20
N TYR A 636 22.26 -2.45 6.06
CA TYR A 636 21.06 -3.10 6.58
C TYR A 636 20.57 -4.27 5.70
N GLU A 637 21.21 -4.49 4.55
CA GLU A 637 21.00 -5.69 3.72
C GLU A 637 21.76 -6.92 4.20
N SER A 638 22.43 -6.85 5.35
CA SER A 638 22.91 -8.08 5.99
C SER A 638 21.72 -8.90 6.51
N ALA A 639 21.85 -10.23 6.51
CA ALA A 639 20.84 -11.12 7.08
C ALA A 639 20.52 -10.80 8.55
N ALA A 640 21.52 -10.35 9.33
CA ALA A 640 21.35 -10.01 10.74
C ALA A 640 20.47 -8.76 10.93
N TYR A 641 20.68 -7.71 10.13
CA TYR A 641 19.86 -6.51 10.21
C TYR A 641 18.44 -6.74 9.70
N ARG A 642 18.28 -7.48 8.59
CA ARG A 642 16.95 -7.87 8.11
C ARG A 642 16.16 -8.68 9.14
N ALA A 643 16.82 -9.60 9.85
CA ALA A 643 16.17 -10.37 10.92
C ALA A 643 15.78 -9.50 12.13
N ARG A 644 16.62 -8.52 12.49
CA ARG A 644 16.38 -7.61 13.62
C ARG A 644 15.29 -6.58 13.33
N PHE A 645 15.26 -6.04 12.12
CA PHE A 645 14.38 -4.95 11.70
C PHE A 645 13.35 -5.41 10.68
N TYR A 646 13.11 -6.72 10.63
CA TYR A 646 12.00 -7.37 9.94
C TYR A 646 11.83 -6.93 8.48
N ARG A 647 12.91 -6.56 7.77
CA ARG A 647 12.85 -6.19 6.36
C ARG A 647 13.00 -7.45 5.51
N HIS A 648 12.18 -7.57 4.47
CA HIS A 648 12.41 -8.56 3.43
C HIS A 648 13.68 -8.23 2.62
N ILE A 649 14.25 -9.21 1.91
CA ILE A 649 15.36 -8.94 0.98
C ILE A 649 14.88 -7.96 -0.09
N SER A 650 15.73 -7.00 -0.48
CA SER A 650 15.32 -5.91 -1.39
C SER A 650 16.03 -5.91 -2.76
N LYS A 651 17.25 -6.49 -2.82
CA LYS A 651 18.09 -6.47 -4.02
C LYS A 651 17.37 -7.06 -5.23
N GLY A 652 17.34 -6.31 -6.32
CA GLY A 652 16.77 -6.75 -7.60
C GLY A 652 15.29 -6.42 -7.76
N GLY A 653 14.60 -5.96 -6.71
CA GLY A 653 13.22 -5.52 -6.79
C GLY A 653 13.04 -4.11 -7.34
N TRP A 654 11.81 -3.77 -7.70
CA TRP A 654 11.38 -2.39 -7.98
C TRP A 654 10.38 -1.91 -6.93
N PRO A 655 10.48 -0.65 -6.48
CA PRO A 655 9.54 -0.04 -5.56
C PRO A 655 8.30 0.48 -6.30
N PHE A 656 7.33 0.97 -5.54
CA PHE A 656 6.18 1.69 -6.11
C PHE A 656 6.56 3.06 -6.68
N SER A 657 7.43 3.78 -5.96
CA SER A 657 7.81 5.16 -6.25
C SER A 657 9.19 5.27 -6.89
N THR A 658 10.26 5.37 -6.08
CA THR A 658 11.64 5.63 -6.53
C THR A 658 12.63 4.69 -5.86
N SER A 659 13.80 4.44 -6.45
CA SER A 659 14.81 3.57 -5.81
C SER A 659 15.29 4.10 -4.45
N ALA A 660 15.24 5.42 -4.22
CA ALA A 660 15.56 6.02 -2.93
C ALA A 660 14.56 5.61 -1.82
N HIS A 661 13.29 5.35 -2.14
CA HIS A 661 12.29 4.84 -1.19
C HIS A 661 12.70 3.48 -0.61
N GLY A 662 13.38 2.66 -1.40
CA GLY A 662 14.08 1.46 -0.92
C GLY A 662 13.19 0.29 -0.51
N TRP A 663 11.86 0.38 -0.66
CA TRP A 663 10.93 -0.72 -0.41
C TRP A 663 10.43 -1.34 -1.71
N PRO A 664 10.96 -2.51 -2.12
CA PRO A 664 10.38 -3.24 -3.24
C PRO A 664 9.02 -3.82 -2.86
N ILE A 665 8.17 -3.97 -3.87
CA ILE A 665 6.85 -4.60 -3.76
C ILE A 665 6.79 -5.71 -4.81
N SER A 666 6.09 -6.80 -4.52
CA SER A 666 5.98 -7.95 -5.41
C SER A 666 5.41 -7.58 -6.79
N ASP A 667 4.27 -6.87 -6.83
CA ASP A 667 3.67 -6.38 -8.07
C ASP A 667 4.54 -5.33 -8.75
N CYS A 668 5.07 -4.36 -8.04
CA CYS A 668 5.93 -3.33 -8.63
C CYS A 668 7.19 -3.96 -9.24
N THR A 669 7.74 -5.00 -8.60
CA THR A 669 8.84 -5.79 -9.15
C THR A 669 8.41 -6.59 -10.36
N GLY A 670 7.21 -7.20 -10.34
CA GLY A 670 6.65 -7.92 -11.47
C GLY A 670 6.41 -7.02 -12.69
N GLU A 671 5.74 -5.89 -12.49
CA GLU A 671 5.44 -4.90 -13.53
C GLU A 671 6.72 -4.21 -14.04
N GLY A 672 7.67 -3.89 -13.16
CA GLY A 672 8.98 -3.36 -13.54
C GLY A 672 9.78 -4.35 -14.40
N LEU A 673 9.79 -5.63 -14.03
CA LEU A 673 10.42 -6.69 -14.81
C LEU A 673 9.75 -6.86 -16.18
N LYS A 674 8.41 -6.93 -16.24
CA LYS A 674 7.66 -6.99 -17.51
C LYS A 674 7.93 -5.78 -18.39
N GLY A 675 7.95 -4.57 -17.81
CA GLY A 675 8.29 -3.34 -18.53
C GLY A 675 9.68 -3.39 -19.16
N VAL A 676 10.69 -3.89 -18.44
CA VAL A 676 12.05 -4.10 -18.97
C VAL A 676 12.06 -5.17 -20.07
N LEU A 677 11.37 -6.29 -19.89
CA LEU A 677 11.28 -7.35 -20.91
C LEU A 677 10.59 -6.89 -22.19
N CYS A 678 9.57 -6.03 -22.08
CA CYS A 678 8.94 -5.35 -23.22
C CYS A 678 9.92 -4.43 -23.95
N LEU A 679 10.68 -3.61 -23.23
CA LEU A 679 11.67 -2.70 -23.81
C LEU A 679 12.81 -3.45 -24.52
N LEU A 680 13.17 -4.65 -24.08
CA LEU A 680 14.12 -5.51 -24.79
C LEU A 680 13.61 -5.99 -26.16
N LYS A 681 12.35 -5.72 -26.52
CA LYS A 681 11.79 -5.95 -27.87
C LYS A 681 11.84 -4.69 -28.75
N SER A 682 12.17 -3.51 -28.21
CA SER A 682 12.30 -2.27 -28.99
C SER A 682 13.64 -2.22 -29.70
N LYS A 683 13.62 -1.94 -31.01
CA LYS A 683 14.84 -1.74 -31.79
C LYS A 683 15.63 -0.54 -31.29
N ALA A 684 14.93 0.54 -30.97
CA ALA A 684 15.55 1.78 -30.50
C ALA A 684 16.32 1.60 -29.18
N VAL A 685 15.80 0.76 -28.28
CA VAL A 685 16.46 0.42 -27.01
C VAL A 685 17.66 -0.48 -27.25
N LEU A 686 17.51 -1.54 -28.04
CA LEU A 686 18.62 -2.46 -28.35
C LEU A 686 19.78 -1.74 -29.03
N GLU A 687 19.51 -0.91 -30.05
CA GLU A 687 20.53 -0.08 -30.70
C GLU A 687 21.20 0.87 -29.70
N GLY A 688 20.42 1.45 -28.77
CA GLY A 688 20.94 2.31 -27.71
C GLY A 688 21.88 1.59 -26.74
N ILE A 689 21.61 0.32 -26.43
CA ILE A 689 22.47 -0.52 -25.62
C ILE A 689 23.74 -0.89 -26.40
N GLU A 690 23.60 -1.35 -27.65
CA GLU A 690 24.70 -1.79 -28.51
C GLU A 690 25.71 -0.67 -28.79
N ASN A 691 25.23 0.56 -29.00
CA ASN A 691 26.09 1.72 -29.25
C ASN A 691 26.57 2.43 -27.97
N GLY A 692 26.17 1.95 -26.78
CA GLY A 692 26.60 2.47 -25.49
C GLY A 692 25.93 3.77 -25.03
N THR A 693 24.87 4.24 -25.70
CA THR A 693 24.08 5.40 -25.25
C THR A 693 23.11 5.08 -24.11
N LEU A 694 22.74 3.80 -23.96
CA LEU A 694 21.97 3.27 -22.85
C LEU A 694 22.79 2.26 -22.06
N LYS A 695 22.71 2.33 -20.74
CA LYS A 695 23.33 1.35 -19.85
C LYS A 695 22.52 0.05 -19.88
N ALA A 696 23.20 -1.07 -20.13
CA ALA A 696 22.55 -2.38 -20.15
C ALA A 696 22.13 -2.84 -18.74
N ILE A 697 20.94 -3.44 -18.64
CA ILE A 697 20.55 -4.27 -17.50
C ILE A 697 21.09 -5.66 -17.77
N SER A 698 22.02 -6.13 -16.94
CA SER A 698 22.64 -7.45 -17.15
C SER A 698 21.63 -8.58 -16.90
N THR A 699 21.84 -9.73 -17.54
CA THR A 699 21.05 -10.95 -17.27
C THR A 699 20.97 -11.25 -15.77
N ARG A 700 22.09 -11.09 -15.04
CA ARG A 700 22.13 -11.31 -13.60
C ARG A 700 21.15 -10.42 -12.82
N ARG A 701 20.94 -9.18 -13.25
CA ARG A 701 19.98 -8.27 -12.62
C ARG A 701 18.52 -8.67 -12.89
N LEU A 702 18.25 -9.24 -14.06
CA LEU A 702 16.94 -9.82 -14.39
C LEU A 702 16.71 -11.10 -13.59
N GLU A 703 17.73 -11.95 -13.45
CA GLU A 703 17.69 -13.12 -12.57
C GLU A 703 17.45 -12.73 -11.10
N ASP A 704 18.13 -11.69 -10.61
CA ASP A 704 17.93 -11.20 -9.24
C ASP A 704 16.47 -10.74 -9.03
N ALA A 705 15.81 -10.14 -10.02
CA ALA A 705 14.39 -9.79 -9.99
C ALA A 705 13.47 -11.02 -9.96
N ALA A 706 13.71 -12.02 -10.81
CA ALA A 706 12.95 -13.28 -10.76
C ALA A 706 13.17 -14.01 -9.42
N ASN A 707 14.40 -13.98 -8.89
CA ASN A 707 14.75 -14.61 -7.63
C ASN A 707 14.04 -13.96 -6.44
N ILE A 708 13.99 -12.63 -6.35
CA ILE A 708 13.27 -11.95 -5.27
C ILE A 708 11.76 -12.20 -5.37
N LEU A 709 11.17 -12.22 -6.56
CA LEU A 709 9.76 -12.60 -6.74
C LEU A 709 9.48 -13.99 -6.17
N LEU A 710 10.31 -15.00 -6.48
CA LEU A 710 10.15 -16.34 -5.90
C LEU A 710 10.20 -16.35 -4.36
N THR A 711 10.86 -15.37 -3.71
CA THR A 711 10.85 -15.26 -2.24
C THR A 711 9.57 -14.64 -1.69
N TYR A 712 8.80 -13.90 -2.49
CA TYR A 712 7.55 -13.26 -2.07
C TYR A 712 6.34 -14.20 -2.10
N GLN A 713 6.44 -15.37 -2.72
CA GLN A 713 5.34 -16.31 -2.77
C GLN A 713 5.07 -16.92 -1.38
N ASN A 714 3.81 -16.86 -0.95
CA ASN A 714 3.34 -17.41 0.31
C ASN A 714 2.98 -18.91 0.18
N GLU A 715 2.77 -19.59 1.31
CA GLU A 715 2.40 -21.01 1.33
C GLU A 715 1.05 -21.30 0.65
N ASP A 716 0.15 -20.32 0.65
CA ASP A 716 -1.16 -20.36 -0.03
C ASP A 716 -1.05 -20.27 -1.56
N GLY A 717 0.15 -20.06 -2.10
CA GLY A 717 0.44 -19.91 -3.52
C GLY A 717 0.34 -18.48 -4.04
N GLY A 718 -0.24 -17.57 -3.25
CA GLY A 718 -0.38 -16.17 -3.61
C GLY A 718 0.84 -15.33 -3.25
N PHE A 719 0.80 -14.07 -3.67
CA PHE A 719 1.81 -13.06 -3.38
C PHE A 719 1.16 -11.93 -2.61
N ALA A 720 1.81 -11.51 -1.54
CA ALA A 720 1.46 -10.34 -0.75
C ALA A 720 2.20 -9.10 -1.29
N THR A 721 2.10 -7.94 -0.64
CA THR A 721 2.69 -6.70 -1.17
C THR A 721 4.20 -6.62 -0.98
N TYR A 722 4.64 -6.21 0.20
CA TYR A 722 6.04 -5.90 0.48
C TYR A 722 6.83 -7.10 0.96
N GLU A 723 6.13 -8.03 1.62
CA GLU A 723 6.73 -9.14 2.35
C GLU A 723 5.79 -10.33 2.36
N ASN A 724 6.28 -11.51 2.76
CA ASN A 724 5.40 -12.65 2.99
C ASN A 724 4.40 -12.38 4.12
N ASN A 725 3.29 -13.12 4.11
CA ASN A 725 2.45 -13.23 5.28
C ASN A 725 3.25 -13.85 6.44
N ARG A 726 3.38 -13.09 7.54
CA ARG A 726 4.11 -13.51 8.76
C ARG A 726 3.18 -13.78 9.94
N GLY A 727 1.89 -13.51 9.78
CA GLY A 727 0.86 -13.69 10.80
C GLY A 727 -0.22 -14.67 10.35
N PHE A 728 -1.32 -14.67 11.09
CA PHE A 728 -2.46 -15.55 10.87
C PHE A 728 -3.72 -14.71 10.68
N GLY A 729 -4.76 -15.21 10.00
CA GLY A 729 -5.94 -14.39 9.70
C GLY A 729 -6.66 -13.79 10.94
N TRP A 730 -6.56 -14.41 12.12
CA TRP A 730 -7.09 -13.85 13.37
C TRP A 730 -6.37 -12.58 13.84
N TYR A 731 -5.22 -12.22 13.28
CA TYR A 731 -4.57 -10.93 13.54
C TYR A 731 -5.51 -9.76 13.27
N GLU A 732 -6.44 -9.90 12.31
CA GLU A 732 -7.40 -8.85 12.00
C GLU A 732 -8.36 -8.57 13.17
N ASP A 733 -8.60 -9.55 14.06
CA ASP A 733 -9.35 -9.32 15.30
C ASP A 733 -8.60 -8.37 16.25
N LEU A 734 -7.30 -8.12 16.05
CA LEU A 734 -6.50 -7.15 16.79
C LEU A 734 -6.41 -5.77 16.10
N ASN A 735 -7.13 -5.55 14.99
CA ASN A 735 -7.14 -4.28 14.28
C ASN A 735 -7.67 -3.14 15.19
N PRO A 736 -6.84 -2.15 15.56
CA PRO A 736 -7.25 -1.04 16.41
C PRO A 736 -7.64 0.23 15.64
N SER A 737 -7.54 0.23 14.31
CA SER A 737 -7.60 1.48 13.53
C SER A 737 -8.99 2.10 13.43
N GLU A 738 -10.05 1.31 13.64
CA GLU A 738 -11.47 1.66 13.47
C GLU A 738 -11.89 2.04 12.05
N VAL A 739 -11.06 2.79 11.31
CA VAL A 739 -11.37 3.37 10.00
C VAL A 739 -10.87 2.53 8.82
N PHE A 740 -9.97 1.55 9.03
CA PHE A 740 -9.37 0.73 7.98
C PHE A 740 -9.60 -0.76 8.23
N GLY A 741 -9.72 -1.55 7.15
CA GLY A 741 -9.84 -3.01 7.24
C GLY A 741 -8.75 -3.76 6.48
N SER A 742 -8.45 -4.98 6.93
CA SER A 742 -7.39 -5.83 6.38
C SER A 742 -6.02 -5.15 6.49
N ILE A 743 -5.64 -4.71 7.69
CA ILE A 743 -4.37 -3.99 7.92
C ILE A 743 -3.34 -4.80 8.72
N MET A 744 -3.75 -5.88 9.36
CA MET A 744 -2.91 -6.45 10.43
C MET A 744 -1.79 -7.36 9.93
N ILE A 745 -1.92 -7.95 8.73
CA ILE A 745 -0.91 -8.81 8.10
C ILE A 745 -0.79 -8.46 6.61
N ASP A 746 0.31 -8.84 5.98
CA ASP A 746 0.47 -8.69 4.52
C ASP A 746 -0.26 -9.84 3.82
N TYR A 747 -1.53 -9.63 3.48
CA TYR A 747 -2.39 -10.62 2.83
C TYR A 747 -1.87 -10.94 1.42
N SER A 748 -2.04 -12.18 0.94
CA SER A 748 -1.87 -12.46 -0.49
C SER A 748 -3.05 -11.87 -1.27
N TYR A 749 -2.78 -11.20 -2.38
CA TYR A 749 -3.80 -10.52 -3.21
C TYR A 749 -3.86 -11.11 -4.61
N CYS A 750 -5.03 -11.01 -5.25
CA CYS A 750 -5.20 -11.42 -6.65
C CYS A 750 -4.23 -10.64 -7.55
N GLU A 751 -4.05 -9.37 -7.24
CA GLU A 751 -3.36 -8.42 -8.11
C GLU A 751 -1.84 -8.57 -8.02
N CYS A 752 -1.32 -8.65 -6.79
CA CYS A 752 0.08 -8.96 -6.53
C CYS A 752 0.47 -10.33 -7.10
N SER A 753 -0.44 -11.32 -7.01
CA SER A 753 -0.21 -12.65 -7.55
C SER A 753 -0.16 -12.63 -9.07
N MET A 754 -1.13 -12.02 -9.76
CA MET A 754 -1.09 -11.92 -11.23
C MET A 754 0.18 -11.20 -11.70
N ALA A 755 0.49 -10.02 -11.16
CA ALA A 755 1.65 -9.24 -11.57
C ALA A 755 2.96 -10.03 -11.43
N SER A 756 3.15 -10.70 -10.29
CA SER A 756 4.33 -11.52 -10.02
C SER A 756 4.39 -12.77 -10.91
N LEU A 757 3.29 -13.51 -11.05
CA LEU A 757 3.23 -14.75 -11.82
C LEU A 757 3.45 -14.50 -13.31
N THR A 758 2.81 -13.47 -13.87
CA THR A 758 2.97 -13.13 -15.29
C THR A 758 4.38 -12.63 -15.60
N ALA A 759 5.03 -11.91 -14.67
CA ALA A 759 6.43 -11.56 -14.81
C ALA A 759 7.34 -12.80 -14.81
N LEU A 760 7.06 -13.78 -13.94
CA LEU A 760 7.78 -15.06 -13.93
C LEU A 760 7.57 -15.86 -15.22
N VAL A 761 6.35 -15.86 -15.79
CA VAL A 761 6.06 -16.49 -17.09
C VAL A 761 6.92 -15.85 -18.19
N GLU A 762 6.86 -14.53 -18.35
CA GLU A 762 7.59 -13.82 -19.42
C GLU A 762 9.12 -13.90 -19.23
N PHE A 763 9.58 -13.87 -17.99
CA PHE A 763 10.98 -14.11 -17.67
C PHE A 763 11.40 -15.53 -18.07
N HIS A 764 10.60 -16.55 -17.73
CA HIS A 764 10.91 -17.95 -18.03
C HIS A 764 10.91 -18.23 -19.54
N GLU A 765 10.02 -17.60 -20.30
CA GLU A 765 10.04 -17.66 -21.77
C GLU A 765 11.35 -17.10 -22.35
N THR A 766 11.93 -16.09 -21.69
CA THR A 766 13.19 -15.45 -22.13
C THR A 766 14.43 -16.19 -21.60
N PHE A 767 14.35 -16.78 -20.41
CA PHE A 767 15.44 -17.44 -19.69
C PHE A 767 15.01 -18.83 -19.18
N PRO A 768 14.80 -19.81 -20.08
CA PRO A 768 14.17 -21.10 -19.73
C PRO A 768 15.01 -21.97 -18.79
N ASP A 769 16.33 -21.78 -18.73
CA ASP A 769 17.21 -22.60 -17.90
C ASP A 769 17.32 -22.09 -16.44
N HIS A 770 16.91 -20.85 -16.14
CA HIS A 770 17.08 -20.25 -14.81
C HIS A 770 15.97 -20.68 -13.86
N ARG A 771 16.29 -21.58 -12.92
CA ARG A 771 15.36 -22.06 -11.86
C ARG A 771 14.01 -22.53 -12.40
N SER A 772 14.02 -23.16 -13.57
CA SER A 772 12.83 -23.60 -14.31
C SER A 772 11.80 -24.32 -13.45
N ASP A 773 12.21 -25.36 -12.72
CA ASP A 773 11.31 -26.18 -11.89
C ASP A 773 10.61 -25.35 -10.80
N GLU A 774 11.34 -24.43 -10.16
CA GLU A 774 10.81 -23.57 -9.11
C GLU A 774 9.82 -22.55 -9.66
N ILE A 775 10.12 -21.98 -10.84
CA ILE A 775 9.23 -21.04 -11.52
C ILE A 775 7.94 -21.74 -11.98
N CYS A 776 8.05 -22.91 -12.61
CA CYS A 776 6.88 -23.68 -13.05
C CYS A 776 5.99 -24.05 -11.85
N HIS A 777 6.60 -24.50 -10.75
CA HIS A 777 5.86 -24.81 -9.52
C HIS A 777 5.20 -23.57 -8.90
N ALA A 778 5.87 -22.42 -8.92
CA ALA A 778 5.30 -21.16 -8.46
C ALA A 778 4.09 -20.75 -9.31
N ILE A 779 4.18 -20.90 -10.64
CA ILE A 779 3.10 -20.63 -11.61
C ILE A 779 1.88 -21.51 -11.32
N ASP A 780 2.08 -22.81 -11.13
CA ASP A 780 1.00 -23.76 -10.84
C ASP A 780 0.27 -23.42 -9.56
N LYS A 781 1.00 -23.21 -8.46
CA LYS A 781 0.41 -22.82 -7.17
C LYS A 781 -0.31 -21.48 -7.23
N GLY A 782 0.27 -20.50 -7.92
CA GLY A 782 -0.33 -19.18 -8.08
C GLY A 782 -1.64 -19.23 -8.85
N ARG A 783 -1.72 -20.05 -9.89
CA ARG A 783 -2.96 -20.29 -10.64
C ARG A 783 -4.05 -20.90 -9.77
N ASP A 784 -3.73 -21.87 -8.92
CA ASP A 784 -4.68 -22.46 -7.97
C ASP A 784 -5.15 -21.42 -6.93
N PHE A 785 -4.24 -20.60 -6.43
CA PHE A 785 -4.56 -19.48 -5.53
C PHE A 785 -5.55 -18.50 -6.19
N LEU A 786 -5.30 -18.07 -7.42
CA LEU A 786 -6.20 -17.16 -8.14
C LEU A 786 -7.62 -17.74 -8.27
N LYS A 787 -7.75 -19.04 -8.56
CA LYS A 787 -9.07 -19.70 -8.60
C LYS A 787 -9.74 -19.73 -7.22
N SER A 788 -8.97 -19.90 -6.15
CA SER A 788 -9.50 -19.94 -4.79
C SER A 788 -10.14 -18.63 -4.32
N LEU A 789 -9.69 -17.50 -4.87
CA LEU A 789 -10.24 -16.18 -4.57
C LEU A 789 -11.49 -15.82 -5.40
N GLN A 790 -11.76 -16.56 -6.48
CA GLN A 790 -12.87 -16.24 -7.37
C GLN A 790 -14.21 -16.38 -6.63
N ARG A 791 -15.02 -15.33 -6.68
CA ARG A 791 -16.35 -15.33 -6.09
C ARG A 791 -17.31 -16.23 -6.89
N PRO A 792 -18.42 -16.69 -6.27
CA PRO A 792 -19.39 -17.54 -6.96
C PRO A 792 -19.99 -16.95 -8.25
N ASP A 793 -20.10 -15.62 -8.31
CA ASP A 793 -20.58 -14.83 -9.47
C ASP A 793 -19.53 -14.69 -10.59
N GLY A 794 -18.31 -15.17 -10.38
CA GLY A 794 -17.20 -15.10 -11.33
C GLY A 794 -16.23 -13.94 -11.09
N SER A 795 -16.55 -13.03 -10.18
CA SER A 795 -15.75 -11.83 -9.94
C SER A 795 -14.55 -12.06 -9.01
N TRP A 796 -13.61 -11.12 -9.02
CA TRP A 796 -12.59 -10.96 -7.99
C TRP A 796 -12.70 -9.57 -7.39
N TYR A 797 -12.47 -9.45 -6.08
CA TYR A 797 -12.47 -8.17 -5.39
C TYR A 797 -11.11 -7.47 -5.56
N GLY A 798 -11.11 -6.25 -6.08
CA GLY A 798 -9.92 -5.39 -6.16
C GLY A 798 -9.64 -4.66 -4.85
N SER A 799 -8.42 -4.82 -4.35
CA SER A 799 -7.95 -4.32 -3.05
C SER A 799 -7.08 -3.07 -3.16
N TRP A 800 -6.54 -2.78 -4.35
CA TRP A 800 -5.65 -1.65 -4.63
C TRP A 800 -6.24 -0.62 -5.62
N ALA A 801 -7.37 -0.94 -6.24
CA ALA A 801 -8.14 -0.03 -7.09
C ALA A 801 -9.64 -0.39 -7.09
N CYS A 802 -10.50 0.52 -7.54
CA CYS A 802 -11.97 0.42 -7.47
C CYS A 802 -12.59 -0.33 -8.68
N CYS A 803 -13.21 -1.50 -8.55
CA CYS A 803 -13.00 -2.57 -7.59
C CYS A 803 -13.03 -3.91 -8.32
N PHE A 804 -14.17 -4.28 -8.90
CA PHE A 804 -14.37 -5.57 -9.55
C PHE A 804 -13.89 -5.60 -11.00
N CYS A 805 -14.03 -4.53 -11.78
CA CYS A 805 -13.42 -4.45 -13.13
C CYS A 805 -11.89 -4.62 -13.05
N TYR A 806 -11.27 -3.99 -12.03
CA TYR A 806 -9.85 -4.16 -11.73
C TYR A 806 -9.54 -5.60 -11.29
N GLY A 807 -10.20 -6.10 -10.24
CA GLY A 807 -9.95 -7.46 -9.75
C GLY A 807 -10.17 -8.55 -10.80
N VAL A 808 -11.23 -8.45 -11.60
CA VAL A 808 -11.54 -9.40 -12.68
C VAL A 808 -10.51 -9.35 -13.80
N TRP A 809 -10.00 -8.17 -14.14
CA TRP A 809 -8.89 -8.06 -15.10
C TRP A 809 -7.67 -8.85 -14.63
N PHE A 810 -7.21 -8.63 -13.40
CA PHE A 810 -6.08 -9.37 -12.84
C PHE A 810 -6.39 -10.87 -12.72
N GLY A 811 -7.60 -11.25 -12.32
CA GLY A 811 -8.03 -12.65 -12.23
C GLY A 811 -7.96 -13.38 -13.57
N ILE A 812 -8.57 -12.81 -14.62
CA ILE A 812 -8.55 -13.42 -15.96
C ILE A 812 -7.12 -13.46 -16.52
N GLU A 813 -6.39 -12.35 -16.45
CA GLU A 813 -5.05 -12.26 -17.03
C GLU A 813 -4.10 -13.25 -16.36
N GLY A 814 -4.11 -13.30 -15.03
CA GLY A 814 -3.29 -14.23 -14.26
C GLY A 814 -3.59 -15.68 -14.59
N LEU A 815 -4.87 -16.05 -14.66
CA LEU A 815 -5.25 -17.41 -15.03
C LEU A 815 -4.79 -17.78 -16.44
N VAL A 816 -5.14 -16.95 -17.45
CA VAL A 816 -4.86 -17.25 -18.86
C VAL A 816 -3.35 -17.29 -19.12
N LYS A 817 -2.58 -16.32 -18.61
CA LYS A 817 -1.12 -16.27 -18.77
C LYS A 817 -0.41 -17.41 -18.02
N CYS A 818 -0.97 -17.88 -16.90
CA CYS A 818 -0.47 -19.06 -16.21
C CYS A 818 -0.98 -20.39 -16.81
N GLY A 819 -1.52 -20.37 -18.04
CA GLY A 819 -1.89 -21.57 -18.79
C GLY A 819 -3.29 -22.13 -18.49
N GLU A 820 -4.17 -21.39 -17.81
CA GLU A 820 -5.59 -21.76 -17.75
C GLU A 820 -6.25 -21.60 -19.13
N PRO A 821 -7.02 -22.60 -19.61
CA PRO A 821 -7.75 -22.44 -20.86
C PRO A 821 -8.76 -21.29 -20.79
N LYS A 822 -8.79 -20.44 -21.83
CA LYS A 822 -9.81 -19.38 -22.00
C LYS A 822 -11.24 -19.92 -21.99
N THR A 823 -11.42 -21.19 -22.36
CA THR A 823 -12.70 -21.90 -22.35
C THR A 823 -13.10 -22.47 -20.97
N SER A 824 -12.26 -22.30 -19.95
CA SER A 824 -12.53 -22.75 -18.58
C SER A 824 -13.79 -22.09 -17.99
N GLN A 825 -14.42 -22.77 -17.03
CA GLN A 825 -15.61 -22.24 -16.38
C GLN A 825 -15.30 -20.97 -15.56
N SER A 826 -14.10 -20.88 -14.99
CA SER A 826 -13.64 -19.73 -14.23
C SER A 826 -13.57 -18.48 -15.12
N VAL A 827 -12.89 -18.56 -16.26
CA VAL A 827 -12.79 -17.45 -17.23
C VAL A 827 -14.17 -17.08 -17.81
N LYS A 828 -14.99 -18.06 -18.19
CA LYS A 828 -16.34 -17.81 -18.71
C LYS A 828 -17.24 -17.07 -17.74
N LYS A 829 -17.25 -17.46 -16.46
CA LYS A 829 -18.03 -16.77 -15.42
C LYS A 829 -17.56 -15.33 -15.24
N ALA A 830 -16.25 -15.11 -15.24
CA ALA A 830 -15.67 -13.78 -15.12
C ALA A 830 -16.04 -12.86 -16.30
N CYS A 831 -16.00 -13.38 -17.53
CA CYS A 831 -16.49 -12.65 -18.70
C CYS A 831 -17.99 -12.35 -18.59
N GLN A 832 -18.81 -13.33 -18.17
CA GLN A 832 -20.25 -13.13 -17.98
C GLN A 832 -20.55 -12.07 -16.92
N PHE A 833 -19.78 -12.03 -15.84
CA PHE A 833 -19.87 -10.97 -14.84
C PHE A 833 -19.66 -9.59 -15.47
N LEU A 834 -18.60 -9.40 -16.26
CA LEU A 834 -18.36 -8.12 -16.94
C LEU A 834 -19.47 -7.81 -17.96
N LEU A 835 -19.83 -8.74 -18.83
CA LEU A 835 -20.88 -8.54 -19.83
C LEU A 835 -22.22 -8.15 -19.18
N HIS A 836 -22.54 -8.73 -18.02
CA HIS A 836 -23.74 -8.38 -17.26
C HIS A 836 -23.75 -6.93 -16.76
N HIS A 837 -22.57 -6.38 -16.41
CA HIS A 837 -22.43 -5.02 -15.88
C HIS A 837 -22.09 -3.97 -16.94
N GLN A 838 -22.05 -4.33 -18.22
CA GLN A 838 -21.86 -3.34 -19.28
C GLN A 838 -23.06 -2.38 -19.35
N ARG A 839 -22.79 -1.08 -19.33
CA ARG A 839 -23.81 -0.03 -19.39
C ARG A 839 -24.33 0.17 -20.82
N PRO A 840 -25.51 0.79 -21.01
CA PRO A 840 -26.07 1.05 -22.34
C PRO A 840 -25.17 1.87 -23.27
N ASN A 841 -24.36 2.79 -22.72
CA ASN A 841 -23.39 3.58 -23.48
C ASN A 841 -22.12 2.81 -23.89
N GLY A 842 -22.01 1.54 -23.49
CA GLY A 842 -20.92 0.63 -23.85
C GLY A 842 -19.78 0.56 -22.83
N GLY A 843 -19.75 1.46 -21.85
CA GLY A 843 -18.73 1.45 -20.81
C GLY A 843 -19.08 0.58 -19.60
N TRP A 844 -18.16 0.58 -18.64
CA TRP A 844 -18.31 0.04 -17.29
C TRP A 844 -17.95 1.13 -16.30
N GLY A 845 -18.49 1.07 -15.08
CA GLY A 845 -18.17 2.06 -14.06
C GLY A 845 -18.49 1.56 -12.66
N GLU A 846 -17.57 1.85 -11.75
CA GLU A 846 -17.63 1.57 -10.32
C GLU A 846 -16.98 2.74 -9.59
N ASP A 847 -17.68 3.31 -8.62
CA ASP A 847 -17.11 4.30 -7.70
C ASP A 847 -16.49 3.62 -6.47
N PHE A 848 -15.92 4.44 -5.59
CA PHE A 848 -15.30 3.99 -4.33
C PHE A 848 -16.26 3.19 -3.42
N THR A 849 -17.58 3.38 -3.53
CA THR A 849 -18.54 2.63 -2.71
C THR A 849 -18.46 1.13 -2.97
N SER A 850 -18.00 0.71 -4.15
CA SER A 850 -17.80 -0.71 -4.47
C SER A 850 -16.78 -1.38 -3.54
N CYS A 851 -15.72 -0.64 -3.18
CA CYS A 851 -14.69 -1.08 -2.25
C CYS A 851 -15.23 -1.11 -0.82
N TYR A 852 -15.88 -0.02 -0.42
CA TYR A 852 -16.41 0.13 0.94
C TYR A 852 -17.48 -0.93 1.23
N ASP A 853 -18.38 -1.20 0.29
CA ASP A 853 -19.49 -2.14 0.44
C ASP A 853 -19.12 -3.58 0.08
N LYS A 854 -17.96 -3.80 -0.56
CA LYS A 854 -17.51 -5.09 -1.10
C LYS A 854 -18.48 -5.71 -2.11
N ASP A 855 -19.15 -4.87 -2.88
CA ASP A 855 -20.17 -5.24 -3.86
C ASP A 855 -20.18 -4.26 -5.03
N TYR A 856 -20.61 -4.68 -6.22
CA TYR A 856 -20.56 -3.82 -7.40
C TYR A 856 -21.51 -2.62 -7.26
N ALA A 857 -21.03 -1.39 -7.44
CA ALA A 857 -21.88 -0.20 -7.34
C ALA A 857 -22.99 -0.22 -8.40
N ALA A 858 -24.25 -0.34 -7.96
CA ALA A 858 -25.41 -0.41 -8.86
C ALA A 858 -25.52 0.81 -9.79
N ASN A 859 -25.18 2.00 -9.30
CA ASN A 859 -25.18 3.26 -10.05
C ASN A 859 -23.85 3.54 -10.77
N GLY A 860 -22.80 2.75 -10.50
CA GLY A 860 -21.48 2.91 -11.11
C GLY A 860 -20.92 4.31 -10.88
N MET A 861 -20.44 4.94 -11.95
CA MET A 861 -19.84 6.28 -11.92
C MET A 861 -20.86 7.37 -12.27
N GLU A 862 -22.12 7.28 -11.83
CA GLU A 862 -23.18 8.24 -12.21
C GLU A 862 -22.83 9.69 -11.87
N VAL A 863 -22.12 9.91 -10.76
CA VAL A 863 -21.72 11.25 -10.29
C VAL A 863 -20.52 11.81 -11.06
N TYR A 864 -19.53 10.98 -11.37
CA TYR A 864 -18.21 11.44 -11.84
C TYR A 864 -17.86 11.02 -13.27
N GLY A 865 -18.63 10.12 -13.87
CA GLY A 865 -18.41 9.52 -15.18
C GLY A 865 -19.42 9.99 -16.24
N ASP A 866 -19.69 9.12 -17.22
CA ASP A 866 -20.66 9.32 -18.30
C ASP A 866 -21.73 8.23 -18.21
N ASP A 867 -22.96 8.58 -17.83
CA ASP A 867 -24.10 7.68 -17.67
C ASP A 867 -23.77 6.40 -16.86
N GLY A 868 -23.03 6.55 -15.76
CA GLY A 868 -22.64 5.44 -14.89
C GLY A 868 -21.38 4.69 -15.32
N SER A 869 -20.74 5.08 -16.42
CA SER A 869 -19.48 4.51 -16.93
C SER A 869 -18.27 5.41 -16.65
N GLY A 870 -17.10 4.79 -16.44
CA GLY A 870 -15.81 5.46 -16.30
C GLY A 870 -14.80 4.95 -17.33
N VAL A 871 -13.90 5.83 -17.78
CA VAL A 871 -12.80 5.55 -18.72
C VAL A 871 -11.89 4.44 -18.18
N VAL A 872 -11.49 4.54 -16.91
CA VAL A 872 -10.55 3.59 -16.30
C VAL A 872 -11.21 2.21 -16.11
N ASN A 873 -12.42 2.15 -15.55
CA ASN A 873 -13.13 0.87 -15.36
C ASN A 873 -13.42 0.19 -16.71
N THR A 874 -13.81 0.97 -17.74
CA THR A 874 -14.03 0.45 -19.09
C THR A 874 -12.75 -0.13 -19.68
N ALA A 875 -11.61 0.54 -19.50
CA ALA A 875 -10.33 0.03 -19.96
C ALA A 875 -9.96 -1.30 -19.30
N TRP A 876 -10.14 -1.45 -17.98
CA TRP A 876 -9.92 -2.72 -17.28
C TRP A 876 -10.85 -3.84 -17.77
N ALA A 877 -12.14 -3.54 -17.95
CA ALA A 877 -13.09 -4.51 -18.49
C ALA A 877 -12.68 -4.99 -19.89
N LEU A 878 -12.24 -4.08 -20.77
CA LEU A 878 -11.75 -4.42 -22.10
C LEU A 878 -10.43 -5.21 -22.07
N LEU A 879 -9.50 -4.89 -21.17
CA LEU A 879 -8.27 -5.66 -20.97
C LEU A 879 -8.59 -7.10 -20.55
N ALA A 880 -9.53 -7.27 -19.61
CA ALA A 880 -10.01 -8.57 -19.14
C ALA A 880 -10.67 -9.39 -20.25
N LEU A 881 -11.63 -8.78 -20.97
CA LEU A 881 -12.36 -9.47 -22.05
C LEU A 881 -11.44 -9.81 -23.23
N SER A 882 -10.46 -8.95 -23.54
CA SER A 882 -9.46 -9.22 -24.58
C SER A 882 -8.51 -10.34 -24.18
N ALA A 883 -8.06 -10.39 -22.91
CA ALA A 883 -7.23 -11.48 -22.41
C ALA A 883 -7.95 -12.84 -22.48
N ALA A 884 -9.27 -12.84 -22.25
CA ALA A 884 -10.12 -14.02 -22.41
C ALA A 884 -10.46 -14.36 -23.87
N GLU A 885 -10.14 -13.49 -24.84
CA GLU A 885 -10.63 -13.56 -26.23
C GLU A 885 -12.16 -13.72 -26.28
N CYS A 886 -12.88 -12.85 -25.59
CA CYS A 886 -14.34 -12.91 -25.51
C CYS A 886 -15.00 -12.85 -26.90
N ASP A 887 -15.97 -13.74 -27.12
CA ASP A 887 -16.69 -13.89 -28.40
C ASP A 887 -17.78 -12.81 -28.62
N ASP A 888 -18.18 -12.05 -27.60
CA ASP A 888 -19.19 -10.99 -27.72
C ASP A 888 -18.60 -9.72 -28.34
N MET A 889 -18.47 -9.74 -29.67
CA MET A 889 -17.90 -8.64 -30.43
C MET A 889 -18.69 -7.34 -30.33
N GLU A 890 -19.99 -7.40 -30.04
CA GLU A 890 -20.79 -6.17 -29.89
C GLU A 890 -20.44 -5.47 -28.59
N ALA A 891 -20.30 -6.21 -27.49
CA ALA A 891 -19.83 -5.66 -26.22
C ALA A 891 -18.44 -5.02 -26.37
N ILE A 892 -17.49 -5.70 -27.03
CA ILE A 892 -16.14 -5.17 -27.29
C ILE A 892 -16.20 -3.88 -28.11
N ARG A 893 -16.94 -3.87 -29.23
CA ARG A 893 -17.06 -2.67 -30.09
C ARG A 893 -17.66 -1.49 -29.36
N LYS A 894 -18.66 -1.72 -28.51
CA LYS A 894 -19.27 -0.67 -27.69
C LYS A 894 -18.27 -0.08 -26.69
N GLY A 895 -17.49 -0.90 -26.00
CA GLY A 895 -16.46 -0.42 -25.08
C GLY A 895 -15.35 0.36 -25.79
N VAL A 896 -14.87 -0.13 -26.94
CA VAL A 896 -13.87 0.57 -27.75
C VAL A 896 -14.40 1.93 -28.24
N ARG A 897 -15.65 1.97 -28.75
CA ARG A 897 -16.31 3.24 -29.13
C ARG A 897 -16.43 4.19 -27.94
N TYR A 898 -16.80 3.69 -26.77
CA TYR A 898 -16.89 4.50 -25.56
C TYR A 898 -15.55 5.20 -25.26
N LEU A 899 -14.45 4.45 -25.23
CA LEU A 899 -13.11 5.03 -24.98
C LEU A 899 -12.70 6.04 -26.05
N MET A 900 -12.95 5.75 -27.33
CA MET A 900 -12.65 6.67 -28.43
C MET A 900 -13.49 7.95 -28.36
N LYS A 901 -14.79 7.84 -28.04
CA LYS A 901 -15.70 8.98 -27.89
C LYS A 901 -15.33 9.85 -26.68
N ARG A 902 -14.83 9.25 -25.60
CA ARG A 902 -14.39 9.97 -24.40
C ARG A 902 -12.98 10.57 -24.54
N GLN A 903 -12.23 10.25 -25.60
CA GLN A 903 -10.93 10.86 -25.85
C GLN A 903 -11.09 12.36 -26.15
N LEU A 904 -10.34 13.19 -25.43
CA LEU A 904 -10.35 14.64 -25.57
C LEU A 904 -9.68 15.07 -26.88
N PRO A 905 -9.98 16.28 -27.39
CA PRO A 905 -9.35 16.82 -28.61
C PRO A 905 -7.81 16.84 -28.56
N CYS A 906 -7.20 16.92 -27.39
CA CYS A 906 -5.75 16.85 -27.22
C CYS A 906 -5.16 15.42 -27.26
N GLY A 907 -5.97 14.37 -27.12
CA GLY A 907 -5.53 12.98 -27.01
C GLY A 907 -5.54 12.42 -25.58
N ASP A 908 -5.75 13.27 -24.58
CA ASP A 908 -5.99 12.90 -23.17
C ASP A 908 -7.39 12.28 -22.97
N TRP A 909 -7.68 11.85 -21.75
CA TRP A 909 -9.03 11.53 -21.29
C TRP A 909 -9.41 12.38 -20.08
N PRO A 910 -10.71 12.63 -19.84
CA PRO A 910 -11.14 13.38 -18.67
C PRO A 910 -10.73 12.64 -17.38
N GLN A 911 -10.20 13.39 -16.40
CA GLN A 911 -10.20 12.95 -15.01
C GLN A 911 -11.64 12.80 -14.51
N GLU A 912 -12.00 11.59 -14.12
CA GLU A 912 -13.29 11.23 -13.52
C GLU A 912 -13.06 11.00 -12.02
N GLY A 913 -13.86 10.14 -11.38
CA GLY A 913 -13.70 9.82 -9.97
C GLY A 913 -12.41 9.07 -9.64
N ILE A 914 -12.23 8.79 -8.36
CA ILE A 914 -11.03 8.20 -7.79
C ILE A 914 -10.91 6.72 -8.17
N ALA A 915 -9.75 6.33 -8.69
CA ALA A 915 -9.53 4.99 -9.20
C ALA A 915 -8.83 4.06 -8.21
N GLY A 916 -8.03 4.59 -7.29
CA GLY A 916 -7.27 3.82 -6.31
C GLY A 916 -8.02 3.65 -4.99
N VAL A 917 -7.69 2.57 -4.29
CA VAL A 917 -8.14 2.33 -2.91
C VAL A 917 -7.04 1.65 -2.12
N PHE A 918 -7.00 1.86 -0.81
CA PHE A 918 -6.27 0.99 0.09
C PHE A 918 -7.09 0.70 1.35
N ASN A 919 -6.83 -0.48 1.93
CA ASN A 919 -7.46 -0.95 3.17
C ASN A 919 -8.99 -0.79 3.21
N ARG A 920 -9.61 -1.01 2.03
CA ARG A 920 -11.06 -0.98 1.73
C ARG A 920 -11.74 0.39 1.81
N ALA A 921 -11.31 1.25 2.72
CA ALA A 921 -12.07 2.41 3.18
C ALA A 921 -11.44 3.77 2.84
N CYS A 922 -10.33 3.79 2.10
CA CYS A 922 -9.68 5.04 1.71
C CYS A 922 -9.36 5.09 0.23
N GLY A 923 -9.98 6.01 -0.50
CA GLY A 923 -9.64 6.30 -1.89
C GLY A 923 -8.29 7.04 -2.02
N ILE A 924 -7.58 6.76 -3.11
CA ILE A 924 -6.33 7.43 -3.50
C ILE A 924 -6.31 7.69 -5.01
N THR A 925 -5.79 8.85 -5.42
CA THR A 925 -5.75 9.26 -6.82
C THR A 925 -4.63 8.51 -7.55
N TYR A 926 -4.93 7.96 -8.73
CA TYR A 926 -3.93 7.53 -9.71
C TYR A 926 -4.10 8.35 -11.00
N THR A 927 -3.43 9.50 -11.09
CA THR A 927 -3.58 10.42 -12.22
C THR A 927 -3.29 9.74 -13.56
N ALA A 928 -2.26 8.90 -13.63
CA ALA A 928 -1.82 8.28 -14.88
C ALA A 928 -2.85 7.30 -15.48
N TYR A 929 -3.76 6.75 -14.67
CA TYR A 929 -4.65 5.67 -15.10
C TYR A 929 -5.57 6.05 -16.26
N ARG A 930 -6.03 7.31 -16.30
CA ARG A 930 -6.87 7.81 -17.40
C ARG A 930 -6.13 7.88 -18.74
N ASN A 931 -4.80 7.85 -18.74
CA ASN A 931 -3.99 7.80 -19.95
C ASN A 931 -3.53 6.37 -20.25
N VAL A 932 -2.91 5.73 -19.26
CA VAL A 932 -2.23 4.44 -19.41
C VAL A 932 -3.22 3.34 -19.79
N PHE A 933 -4.33 3.20 -19.07
CA PHE A 933 -5.23 2.08 -19.31
C PHE A 933 -6.04 2.19 -20.60
N PRO A 934 -6.55 3.36 -21.03
CA PRO A 934 -7.18 3.47 -22.34
C PRO A 934 -6.22 3.19 -23.50
N ILE A 935 -4.96 3.65 -23.42
CA ILE A 935 -3.92 3.30 -24.39
C ILE A 935 -3.75 1.78 -24.46
N TRP A 936 -3.60 1.14 -23.29
CA TRP A 936 -3.39 -0.30 -23.20
C TRP A 936 -4.58 -1.09 -23.73
N ALA A 937 -5.79 -0.76 -23.28
CA ALA A 937 -7.03 -1.45 -23.67
C ALA A 937 -7.29 -1.33 -25.17
N LEU A 938 -7.16 -0.14 -25.75
CA LEU A 938 -7.33 0.08 -27.19
C LEU A 938 -6.25 -0.67 -27.99
N GLY A 939 -5.00 -0.66 -27.51
CA GLY A 939 -3.88 -1.38 -28.11
C GLY A 939 -4.12 -2.88 -28.16
N ARG A 940 -4.44 -3.46 -27.00
CA ARG A 940 -4.74 -4.89 -26.85
C ARG A 940 -5.97 -5.31 -27.65
N CYS A 941 -7.08 -4.58 -27.57
CA CYS A 941 -8.27 -4.87 -28.37
C CYS A 941 -7.96 -4.89 -29.87
N LYS A 942 -7.17 -3.92 -30.35
CA LYS A 942 -6.73 -3.88 -31.75
C LYS A 942 -5.87 -5.09 -32.11
N ALA A 943 -4.93 -5.47 -31.25
CA ALA A 943 -4.05 -6.62 -31.47
C ALA A 943 -4.84 -7.94 -31.50
N THR A 944 -5.80 -8.12 -30.58
CA THR A 944 -6.60 -9.35 -30.43
C THR A 944 -7.67 -9.48 -31.52
N TYR A 945 -8.43 -8.41 -31.79
CA TYR A 945 -9.63 -8.49 -32.64
C TYR A 945 -9.44 -7.94 -34.05
N GLY A 946 -8.39 -7.15 -34.31
CA GLY A 946 -7.97 -6.72 -35.64
C GLY A 946 -9.10 -6.12 -36.50
N THR A 947 -9.36 -6.75 -37.65
CA THR A 947 -10.36 -6.31 -38.64
C THR A 947 -11.80 -6.39 -38.13
N LEU A 948 -12.08 -7.17 -37.08
CA LEU A 948 -13.42 -7.22 -36.47
C LEU A 948 -13.81 -5.89 -35.82
N LEU A 949 -12.84 -5.00 -35.59
CA LEU A 949 -13.03 -3.62 -35.13
C LEU A 949 -13.09 -2.59 -36.28
N ALA A 950 -13.15 -3.00 -37.55
CA ALA A 950 -13.19 -2.06 -38.67
C ALA A 950 -14.46 -1.18 -38.68
N ASP A 951 -15.59 -1.69 -38.19
CA ASP A 951 -16.89 -0.98 -38.12
C ASP A 951 -17.06 -0.15 -36.82
N THR A 952 -15.98 0.06 -36.07
CA THR A 952 -16.01 0.76 -34.76
C THR A 952 -15.68 2.26 -34.86
N ALA A 953 -15.27 2.72 -36.06
CA ALA A 953 -14.93 4.11 -36.35
C ALA A 953 -16.14 5.05 -36.33
#